data_AF-A0A0N1L7I2-F1
#
_entry.id   AF-A0A0N1L7I2-F1
#
_cell.length_a   1.000
_cell.length_b   1.000
_cell.length_c   1.000
_cell.angle_alpha   90.00
_cell.angle_beta   90.00
_cell.angle_gamma   90.00
#
_symmetry.space_group_name_H-M   'P 1'
#
loop_
_entity.id
_entity.type
_entity.pdbx_description
1 polymer ?
#
loop_
_entity_poly.entity_id
_entity_poly.type
_entity_poly.pdbx_seq_one_letter_code
_entity_poly.pdbx_strand_id
1 'polypeptide(L)'
;MTDAAAQLHVALAGARPTTVAVAPLDLTLGPAALPLAAPLAVTLAARIDGRARLRVEGKAGADGDADLAVDLVDLPLARLAAPAPPGPVSVGGGRLAARGRVVVAAGAPRFTGGVNVADLAVVERASGDPLVGWGRLDLAGIAASAERLTIARVGFDRLRSHVIVTRDQQLNLARVAGVEAAEGEVELPPDAADDVTPADADAGTIATSVAATAARETGALAVAARDGAGEGKVRVVAPITNTTGAAAQLLPIRIGAVSIRRSRIDFTDQSIEPHFAVTIDGFNGVITGLDSRPGRQARFDLRGFVGDRFAPASLTGRANPFAYDRDTDLTARFANIELPLLNPYSGRYAGYAIARGKLTTTLHWKIVNRGLDAQHRIVIDQLQWGAATGSKDKVPLPVRLASSLLKDRNGVITLDLPVKGTLDNPKFRIWPIVWKIVGNVIGKIALAPFKLLGSLFGGGGPRPEVVTFAPGSAAVAPESGAALAKIAKALAERPEVRLDIPAGPAGREDAAVMTRAALEAAVLAARGGKKAADYAGLAADTRRDRLRTLYKARFGAAPKIPGDLPGDKTAAQTAWLETALLPKFEPTAAALEALGTARAEAVKTALLADGALAAERVFVNTALAVAASDKGIEMTLQIRP
;
A
#
# COMPACT_ATOMS: atom_id res chain seq x y z
N MET A 1 -10.45 2.06 52.36
CA MET A 1 -9.94 0.69 52.08
C MET A 1 -8.58 0.87 51.43
N THR A 2 -7.56 0.19 51.93
CA THR A 2 -6.17 0.33 51.46
C THR A 2 -5.64 -1.06 51.13
N ASP A 3 -4.90 -1.20 50.04
CA ASP A 3 -4.29 -2.45 49.59
C ASP A 3 -5.28 -3.61 49.33
N ALA A 4 -6.46 -3.29 48.80
CA ALA A 4 -7.44 -4.30 48.41
C ALA A 4 -7.09 -4.93 47.05
N ALA A 5 -7.51 -6.18 46.83
CA ALA A 5 -7.49 -6.83 45.52
C ALA A 5 -8.92 -7.02 45.02
N ALA A 6 -9.17 -6.68 43.76
CA ALA A 6 -10.46 -6.87 43.10
C ALA A 6 -10.29 -7.53 41.74
N GLN A 7 -11.33 -8.20 41.27
CA GLN A 7 -11.45 -8.64 39.89
C GLN A 7 -12.49 -7.78 39.20
N LEU A 8 -12.13 -7.17 38.07
CA LEU A 8 -13.06 -6.39 37.27
C LEU A 8 -13.48 -7.24 36.07
N HIS A 9 -14.78 -7.46 35.92
CA HIS A 9 -15.35 -8.03 34.70
C HIS A 9 -15.66 -6.89 33.74
N VAL A 10 -14.89 -6.80 32.66
CA VAL A 10 -15.08 -5.77 31.63
C VAL A 10 -15.81 -6.42 30.46
N ALA A 11 -17.04 -5.96 30.19
CA ALA A 11 -17.77 -6.31 28.98
C ALA A 11 -17.88 -5.08 28.07
N LEU A 12 -17.27 -5.14 26.89
CA LEU A 12 -17.58 -4.20 25.81
C LEU A 12 -18.89 -4.66 25.15
N ALA A 13 -19.71 -3.71 24.67
CA ALA A 13 -20.94 -4.05 23.96
C ALA A 13 -20.64 -5.05 22.81
N GLY A 14 -21.26 -6.23 22.85
CA GLY A 14 -21.03 -7.30 21.88
C GLY A 14 -19.81 -8.21 22.12
N ALA A 15 -19.06 -8.04 23.22
CA ALA A 15 -17.92 -8.88 23.57
C ALA A 15 -18.20 -9.76 24.81
N ARG A 16 -17.52 -10.93 24.91
CA ARG A 16 -17.53 -11.73 26.14
C ARG A 16 -16.77 -10.97 27.23
N PRO A 17 -17.21 -11.05 28.50
CA PRO A 17 -16.54 -10.35 29.59
C PRO A 17 -15.11 -10.86 29.78
N THR A 18 -14.14 -9.94 29.85
CA THR A 18 -12.75 -10.23 30.18
C THR A 18 -12.51 -9.90 31.66
N THR A 19 -11.89 -10.82 32.39
CA THR A 19 -11.50 -10.59 33.78
C THR A 19 -10.13 -9.92 33.81
N VAL A 20 -10.03 -8.81 34.51
CA VAL A 20 -8.79 -8.05 34.70
C VAL A 20 -8.47 -7.96 36.18
N ALA A 21 -7.22 -8.18 36.56
CA ALA A 21 -6.80 -8.11 37.96
C ALA A 21 -6.60 -6.65 38.36
N VAL A 22 -7.19 -6.21 39.45
CA VAL A 22 -7.04 -4.85 39.98
C VAL A 22 -6.43 -4.92 41.37
N ALA A 23 -5.11 -4.72 41.45
CA ALA A 23 -4.35 -4.75 42.69
C ALA A 23 -3.00 -4.01 42.55
N PRO A 24 -2.60 -3.17 43.53
CA PRO A 24 -3.38 -2.77 44.71
C PRO A 24 -4.52 -1.82 44.32
N LEU A 25 -5.57 -1.78 45.14
CA LEU A 25 -6.69 -0.85 45.06
C LEU A 25 -6.82 -0.08 46.37
N ASP A 26 -6.70 1.24 46.28
CA ASP A 26 -6.84 2.19 47.38
C ASP A 26 -8.07 3.07 47.12
N LEU A 27 -9.09 2.93 47.97
CA LEU A 27 -10.33 3.69 47.91
C LEU A 27 -10.51 4.51 49.19
N THR A 28 -10.58 5.82 49.03
CA THR A 28 -10.90 6.78 50.09
C THR A 28 -12.24 7.45 49.79
N LEU A 29 -13.12 7.43 50.79
CA LEU A 29 -14.40 8.12 50.76
C LEU A 29 -14.35 9.29 51.75
N GLY A 30 -14.97 10.42 51.38
CA GLY A 30 -15.13 11.57 52.26
C GLY A 30 -16.10 11.30 53.42
N PRO A 31 -16.31 12.29 54.31
CA PRO A 31 -17.31 12.21 55.36
C PRO A 31 -18.73 12.09 54.76
N ALA A 32 -19.53 11.15 55.28
CA ALA A 32 -20.90 10.90 54.86
C ALA A 32 -21.87 11.11 56.03
N ALA A 33 -23.00 11.77 55.76
CA ALA A 33 -24.14 11.84 56.67
C ALA A 33 -25.27 10.96 56.14
N LEU A 34 -25.98 10.27 57.04
CA LEU A 34 -27.17 9.49 56.69
C LEU A 34 -28.43 10.31 57.00
N PRO A 35 -29.44 10.34 56.10
CA PRO A 35 -29.45 9.71 54.77
C PRO A 35 -28.46 10.41 53.80
N LEU A 36 -27.91 9.65 52.84
CA LEU A 36 -26.96 10.12 51.82
C LEU A 36 -27.65 11.06 50.82
N ALA A 37 -27.91 12.30 51.26
CA ALA A 37 -28.58 13.32 50.47
C ALA A 37 -27.62 14.16 49.60
N ALA A 38 -26.31 14.15 49.91
CA ALA A 38 -25.30 14.94 49.22
C ALA A 38 -24.24 14.04 48.53
N PRO A 39 -23.67 14.46 47.38
CA PRO A 39 -22.58 13.73 46.73
C PRO A 39 -21.35 13.55 47.63
N LEU A 40 -20.85 12.32 47.71
CA LEU A 40 -19.71 11.93 48.51
C LEU A 40 -18.41 12.14 47.73
N ALA A 41 -17.38 12.70 48.38
CA ALA A 41 -16.05 12.77 47.78
C ALA A 41 -15.45 11.36 47.65
N VAL A 42 -14.89 11.03 46.49
CA VAL A 42 -14.31 9.72 46.20
C VAL A 42 -12.92 9.91 45.58
N THR A 43 -11.93 9.21 46.13
CA THR A 43 -10.60 9.03 45.54
C THR A 43 -10.30 7.55 45.41
N LEU A 44 -9.98 7.12 44.20
CA LEU A 44 -9.58 5.76 43.86
C LEU A 44 -8.22 5.79 43.18
N ALA A 45 -7.27 5.03 43.69
CA ALA A 45 -6.03 4.71 43.00
C ALA A 45 -5.93 3.19 42.85
N ALA A 46 -5.65 2.72 41.64
CA ALA A 46 -5.59 1.30 41.37
C ALA A 46 -4.53 0.95 40.33
N ARG A 47 -4.02 -0.28 40.39
CA ARG A 47 -3.25 -0.89 39.30
C ARG A 47 -4.04 -1.99 38.61
N ILE A 48 -4.11 -1.90 37.29
CA ILE A 48 -4.75 -2.89 36.42
C ILE A 48 -3.66 -3.80 35.84
N ASP A 49 -3.79 -5.11 36.06
CA ASP A 49 -2.82 -6.17 35.73
C ASP A 49 -1.39 -5.85 36.19
N GLY A 50 -1.25 -5.16 37.34
CA GLY A 50 0.03 -4.75 37.91
C GLY A 50 0.81 -3.73 37.07
N ARG A 51 0.27 -3.23 35.95
CA ARG A 51 0.94 -2.29 35.04
C ARG A 51 0.21 -0.96 34.92
N ALA A 52 -1.03 -0.98 34.45
CA ALA A 52 -1.75 0.25 34.14
C ALA A 52 -2.13 0.97 35.42
N ARG A 53 -1.92 2.28 35.48
CA ARG A 53 -2.29 3.08 36.65
C ARG A 53 -3.61 3.76 36.36
N LEU A 54 -4.58 3.58 37.25
CA LEU A 54 -5.86 4.27 37.22
C LEU A 54 -5.95 5.16 38.47
N ARG A 55 -6.24 6.44 38.27
CA ARG A 55 -6.62 7.38 39.33
C ARG A 55 -7.97 7.98 38.99
N VAL A 56 -8.90 7.95 39.93
CA VAL A 56 -10.21 8.56 39.82
C VAL A 56 -10.45 9.45 41.04
N GLU A 57 -10.86 10.69 40.82
CA GLU A 57 -11.10 11.66 41.90
C GLU A 57 -12.34 12.49 41.59
N GLY A 58 -13.21 12.70 42.56
CA GLY A 58 -14.37 13.54 42.35
C GLY A 58 -15.48 13.32 43.37
N LYS A 59 -16.73 13.48 42.91
CA LYS A 59 -17.92 13.32 43.74
C LYS A 59 -18.87 12.29 43.14
N ALA A 60 -19.50 11.47 43.96
CA ALA A 60 -20.51 10.49 43.55
C ALA A 60 -21.72 10.52 44.51
N GLY A 61 -22.92 10.63 43.95
CA GLY A 61 -24.20 10.56 44.64
C GLY A 61 -24.72 9.12 44.75
N ALA A 62 -25.61 8.90 45.72
CA ALA A 62 -26.24 7.59 45.92
C ALA A 62 -27.29 7.25 44.84
N ASP A 63 -27.74 8.26 44.10
CA ASP A 63 -28.62 8.19 42.92
C ASP A 63 -27.88 7.78 41.63
N GLY A 64 -26.55 7.63 41.69
CA GLY A 64 -25.71 7.29 40.54
C GLY A 64 -25.18 8.50 39.77
N ASP A 65 -25.55 9.71 40.16
CA ASP A 65 -24.94 10.92 39.62
C ASP A 65 -23.48 11.00 40.07
N ALA A 66 -22.60 11.38 39.15
CA ALA A 66 -21.17 11.37 39.42
C ALA A 66 -20.45 12.43 38.62
N ASP A 67 -19.39 12.97 39.19
CA ASP A 67 -18.50 13.93 38.56
C ASP A 67 -17.07 13.57 38.93
N LEU A 68 -16.41 12.86 38.02
CA LEU A 68 -15.17 12.14 38.28
C LEU A 68 -14.09 12.55 37.29
N ALA A 69 -12.98 13.09 37.78
CA ALA A 69 -11.74 13.18 37.04
C ALA A 69 -11.10 11.78 36.95
N VAL A 70 -10.68 11.37 35.75
CA VAL A 70 -10.09 10.07 35.46
C VAL A 70 -8.72 10.29 34.80
N ASP A 71 -7.69 9.62 35.32
CA ASP A 71 -6.35 9.55 34.75
C ASP A 71 -5.92 8.08 34.66
N LEU A 72 -5.83 7.58 33.44
CA LEU A 72 -5.44 6.22 33.10
C LEU A 72 -4.14 6.26 32.30
N VAL A 73 -3.16 5.48 32.71
CA VAL A 73 -1.84 5.41 32.06
C VAL A 73 -1.43 3.97 31.82
N ASP A 74 -0.92 3.70 30.61
CA ASP A 74 -0.30 2.43 30.20
C ASP A 74 -1.22 1.20 30.26
N LEU A 75 -2.50 1.32 29.89
CA LEU A 75 -3.41 0.17 29.76
C LEU A 75 -3.06 -0.67 28.51
N PRO A 76 -2.62 -1.93 28.66
CA PRO A 76 -2.26 -2.76 27.50
C PRO A 76 -3.49 -3.22 26.72
N LEU A 77 -3.61 -2.80 25.46
CA LEU A 77 -4.80 -3.07 24.64
C LEU A 77 -4.93 -4.54 24.22
N ALA A 78 -3.81 -5.25 24.06
CA ALA A 78 -3.81 -6.67 23.69
C ALA A 78 -4.54 -7.57 24.72
N ARG A 79 -4.68 -7.12 25.97
CA ARG A 79 -5.41 -7.85 27.03
C ARG A 79 -6.91 -7.62 27.00
N LEU A 80 -7.34 -6.41 26.63
CA LEU A 80 -8.77 -6.09 26.46
C LEU A 80 -9.37 -6.76 25.21
N ALA A 81 -8.53 -7.21 24.27
CA ALA A 81 -8.95 -7.83 23.02
C ALA A 81 -9.32 -9.33 23.14
N ALA A 82 -9.20 -9.96 24.31
CA ALA A 82 -9.38 -11.41 24.50
C ALA A 82 -10.58 -11.74 25.43
N PRO A 83 -11.65 -12.42 24.97
CA PRO A 83 -12.01 -12.80 23.61
C PRO A 83 -13.25 -12.02 23.14
N ALA A 84 -13.03 -10.94 22.37
CA ALA A 84 -14.05 -10.52 21.43
C ALA A 84 -14.38 -11.73 20.50
N PRO A 85 -15.61 -11.87 19.97
CA PRO A 85 -15.92 -12.88 18.95
C PRO A 85 -14.86 -12.86 17.85
N PRO A 86 -14.61 -13.96 17.10
CA PRO A 86 -13.54 -14.06 16.11
C PRO A 86 -13.78 -13.06 14.98
N GLY A 87 -13.39 -11.80 15.20
CA GLY A 87 -13.36 -10.78 14.18
C GLY A 87 -12.26 -11.11 13.18
N PRO A 88 -12.19 -10.40 12.06
CA PRO A 88 -11.12 -10.59 11.08
C PRO A 88 -9.77 -10.04 11.58
N VAL A 89 -9.74 -9.27 12.68
CA VAL A 89 -8.53 -8.59 13.16
C VAL A 89 -8.13 -8.94 14.59
N SER A 90 -6.83 -8.88 14.85
CA SER A 90 -6.26 -9.02 16.19
C SER A 90 -5.35 -7.83 16.51
N VAL A 91 -5.37 -7.42 17.78
CA VAL A 91 -4.49 -6.35 18.29
C VAL A 91 -3.20 -7.01 18.78
N GLY A 92 -2.13 -6.86 18.00
CA GLY A 92 -0.80 -7.40 18.31
C GLY A 92 -0.06 -6.61 19.41
N GLY A 93 -0.47 -5.36 19.66
CA GLY A 93 0.13 -4.51 20.68
C GLY A 93 -0.57 -3.16 20.80
N GLY A 94 -0.22 -2.41 21.84
CA GLY A 94 -0.71 -1.05 22.07
C GLY A 94 -0.86 -0.71 23.54
N ARG A 95 -0.63 0.56 23.89
CA ARG A 95 -0.83 1.11 25.24
C ARG A 95 -1.78 2.29 25.16
N LEU A 96 -2.85 2.24 25.95
CA LEU A 96 -3.82 3.31 26.06
C LEU A 96 -3.56 4.14 27.32
N ALA A 97 -3.60 5.45 27.15
CA ALA A 97 -3.70 6.42 28.23
C ALA A 97 -4.92 7.32 27.98
N ALA A 98 -5.61 7.71 29.04
CA ALA A 98 -6.78 8.57 28.94
C ALA A 98 -6.78 9.54 30.12
N ARG A 99 -7.07 10.81 29.86
CA ARG A 99 -7.26 11.81 30.91
C ARG A 99 -8.49 12.62 30.60
N GLY A 100 -9.40 12.74 31.57
CA GLY A 100 -10.63 13.48 31.36
C GLY A 100 -11.52 13.56 32.58
N ARG A 101 -12.74 14.05 32.36
CA ARG A 101 -13.82 14.18 33.33
C ARG A 101 -15.02 13.40 32.82
N VAL A 102 -15.54 12.51 33.65
CA VAL A 102 -16.78 11.75 33.43
C VAL A 102 -17.86 12.39 34.30
N VAL A 103 -18.93 12.85 33.68
CA VAL A 103 -20.12 13.35 34.37
C VAL A 103 -21.28 12.41 34.06
N VAL A 104 -21.85 11.80 35.09
CA VAL A 104 -23.09 11.04 35.01
C VAL A 104 -24.17 11.91 35.65
N ALA A 105 -25.22 12.22 34.91
CA ALA A 105 -26.36 12.97 35.41
C ALA A 105 -27.63 12.32 34.88
N ALA A 106 -28.56 11.96 35.79
CA ALA A 106 -29.78 11.22 35.47
C ALA A 106 -29.51 9.94 34.63
N GLY A 107 -28.44 9.22 34.98
CA GLY A 107 -28.02 7.99 34.28
C GLY A 107 -27.39 8.19 32.90
N ALA A 108 -27.20 9.43 32.44
CA ALA A 108 -26.59 9.72 31.14
C ALA A 108 -25.10 10.10 31.29
N PRO A 109 -24.15 9.20 30.93
CA PRO A 109 -22.72 9.50 31.03
C PRO A 109 -22.27 10.45 29.92
N ARG A 110 -21.42 11.41 30.28
CA ARG A 110 -20.71 12.31 29.38
C ARG A 110 -19.22 12.27 29.73
N PHE A 111 -18.37 12.18 28.71
CA PHE A 111 -16.92 12.21 28.88
C PHE A 111 -16.34 13.43 28.16
N THR A 112 -15.45 14.15 28.84
CA THR A 112 -14.63 15.21 28.23
C THR A 112 -13.16 15.00 28.54
N GLY A 113 -12.28 15.09 27.54
CA GLY A 113 -10.85 14.86 27.79
C GLY A 113 -10.02 14.54 26.57
N GLY A 114 -9.00 13.73 26.77
CA GLY A 114 -8.11 13.25 25.73
C GLY A 114 -7.70 11.79 25.95
N VAL A 115 -7.35 11.15 24.84
CA VAL A 115 -6.89 9.75 24.79
C VAL A 115 -5.61 9.71 23.97
N ASN A 116 -4.65 8.92 24.41
CA ASN A 116 -3.45 8.60 23.68
C ASN A 116 -3.36 7.08 23.50
N VAL A 117 -2.99 6.64 22.30
CA VAL A 117 -2.67 5.23 22.03
C VAL A 117 -1.28 5.16 21.42
N ALA A 118 -0.34 4.56 22.16
CA ALA A 118 1.02 4.36 21.71
C ALA A 118 1.23 2.95 21.17
N ASP A 119 2.06 2.83 20.14
CA ASP A 119 2.60 1.58 19.60
C ASP A 119 1.51 0.54 19.24
N LEU A 120 0.41 0.98 18.60
CA LEU A 120 -0.65 0.07 18.17
C LEU A 120 -0.19 -0.72 16.93
N ALA A 121 -0.42 -2.03 16.96
CA ALA A 121 -0.31 -2.90 15.79
C ALA A 121 -1.58 -3.73 15.67
N VAL A 122 -2.24 -3.65 14.51
CA VAL A 122 -3.41 -4.45 14.15
C VAL A 122 -3.02 -5.31 12.96
N VAL A 123 -3.28 -6.61 13.09
CA VAL A 123 -3.03 -7.60 12.05
C VAL A 123 -4.32 -8.34 11.70
N GLU A 124 -4.43 -8.81 10.47
CA GLU A 124 -5.49 -9.73 10.08
C GLU A 124 -5.26 -11.08 10.78
N ARG A 125 -6.30 -11.67 11.36
CA ARG A 125 -6.20 -12.92 12.12
C ARG A 125 -5.97 -14.13 11.20
N ALA A 126 -6.53 -14.12 9.99
CA ALA A 126 -6.45 -15.24 9.06
C ALA A 126 -5.06 -15.39 8.42
N SER A 127 -4.46 -14.28 7.98
CA SER A 127 -3.16 -14.25 7.30
C SER A 127 -1.99 -13.94 8.26
N GLY A 128 -2.25 -13.22 9.36
CA GLY A 128 -1.22 -12.62 10.20
C GLY A 128 -0.63 -11.32 9.63
N ASP A 129 -1.13 -10.86 8.48
CA ASP A 129 -0.57 -9.71 7.78
C ASP A 129 -0.85 -8.39 8.53
N PRO A 130 0.13 -7.46 8.58
CA PRO A 130 -0.10 -6.12 9.11
C PRO A 130 -1.22 -5.39 8.37
N LEU A 131 -2.16 -4.80 9.09
CA LEU A 131 -3.32 -4.13 8.51
C LEU A 131 -3.22 -2.62 8.69
N VAL A 132 -3.12 -2.21 9.96
CA VAL A 132 -2.90 -0.83 10.36
C VAL A 132 -2.13 -0.78 11.68
N GLY A 133 -1.26 0.19 11.83
CA GLY A 133 -0.56 0.45 13.08
C GLY A 133 -0.04 1.87 13.14
N TRP A 134 0.32 2.32 14.33
CA TRP A 134 0.90 3.64 14.52
C TRP A 134 1.85 3.67 15.71
N GLY A 135 2.88 4.51 15.63
CA GLY A 135 3.72 4.81 16.78
C GLY A 135 2.96 5.58 17.86
N ARG A 136 2.11 6.53 17.45
CA ARG A 136 1.28 7.31 18.38
C ARG A 136 0.01 7.84 17.72
N LEU A 137 -1.11 7.72 18.42
CA LEU A 137 -2.39 8.36 18.15
C LEU A 137 -2.75 9.26 19.32
N ASP A 138 -2.96 10.55 19.07
CA ASP A 138 -3.45 11.51 20.05
C ASP A 138 -4.86 11.96 19.67
N LEU A 139 -5.81 11.79 20.57
CA LEU A 139 -7.17 12.31 20.50
C LEU A 139 -7.30 13.40 21.56
N ALA A 140 -7.51 14.65 21.16
CA ALA A 140 -7.60 15.79 22.07
C ALA A 140 -8.94 16.51 21.91
N GLY A 141 -9.48 17.01 23.04
CA GLY A 141 -10.76 17.71 23.07
C GLY A 141 -11.91 16.79 22.70
N ILE A 142 -11.90 15.57 23.21
CA ILE A 142 -13.01 14.63 23.11
C ILE A 142 -14.15 15.20 23.96
N ALA A 143 -15.35 15.26 23.41
CA ALA A 143 -16.60 15.35 24.16
C ALA A 143 -17.57 14.30 23.62
N ALA A 144 -17.84 13.30 24.43
CA ALA A 144 -18.63 12.11 24.09
C ALA A 144 -19.86 12.00 25.00
N SER A 145 -20.97 11.55 24.42
CA SER A 145 -22.26 11.30 25.09
C SER A 145 -23.03 10.24 24.29
N ALA A 146 -24.17 9.80 24.80
CA ALA A 146 -25.06 8.88 24.08
C ALA A 146 -25.56 9.43 22.74
N GLU A 147 -25.61 10.75 22.56
CA GLU A 147 -26.19 11.41 21.37
C GLU A 147 -25.15 11.87 20.35
N ARG A 148 -23.89 12.08 20.76
CA ARG A 148 -22.84 12.58 19.87
C ARG A 148 -21.44 12.28 20.37
N LEU A 149 -20.52 12.18 19.41
CA LEU A 149 -19.08 12.17 19.63
C LEU A 149 -18.44 13.35 18.90
N THR A 150 -17.71 14.18 19.63
CA THR A 150 -16.89 15.25 19.05
C THR A 150 -15.45 15.10 19.48
N ILE A 151 -14.52 15.32 18.56
CA ILE A 151 -13.08 15.29 18.82
C ILE A 151 -12.48 16.53 18.17
N ALA A 152 -11.85 17.40 18.95
CA ALA A 152 -11.27 18.62 18.40
C ALA A 152 -10.09 18.32 17.47
N ARG A 153 -9.17 17.44 17.88
CA ARG A 153 -7.98 17.08 17.11
C ARG A 153 -7.64 15.59 17.23
N VAL A 154 -7.24 15.01 16.11
CA VAL A 154 -6.69 13.67 15.98
C VAL A 154 -5.29 13.80 15.40
N GLY A 155 -4.28 13.20 16.03
CA GLY A 155 -2.90 13.25 15.58
C GLY A 155 -2.34 11.84 15.41
N PHE A 156 -1.99 11.47 14.18
CA PHE A 156 -1.24 10.26 13.89
C PHE A 156 0.24 10.58 13.69
N ASP A 157 1.10 9.85 14.39
CA ASP A 157 2.53 9.82 14.17
C ASP A 157 2.98 8.40 13.80
N ARG A 158 3.73 8.30 12.69
CA ARG A 158 4.21 7.01 12.18
C ARG A 158 3.08 6.02 11.92
N LEU A 159 2.00 6.48 11.29
CA LEU A 159 0.94 5.58 10.78
C LEU A 159 1.55 4.68 9.71
N ARG A 160 1.28 3.38 9.81
CA ARG A 160 1.56 2.37 8.80
C ARG A 160 0.25 1.68 8.44
N SER A 161 -0.01 1.54 7.15
CA SER A 161 -1.18 0.83 6.65
C SER A 161 -0.77 0.02 5.44
N HIS A 162 -1.31 -1.19 5.32
CA HIS A 162 -1.14 -2.04 4.16
C HIS A 162 -2.48 -2.21 3.46
N VAL A 163 -2.61 -1.60 2.30
CA VAL A 163 -3.80 -1.68 1.45
C VAL A 163 -3.55 -2.75 0.39
N ILE A 164 -4.40 -3.77 0.37
CA ILE A 164 -4.27 -4.90 -0.53
C ILE A 164 -5.54 -5.00 -1.38
N VAL A 165 -5.37 -4.96 -2.69
CA VAL A 165 -6.37 -5.46 -3.65
C VAL A 165 -6.11 -6.96 -3.81
N THR A 166 -7.08 -7.78 -3.41
CA THR A 166 -6.97 -9.23 -3.42
C THR A 166 -7.23 -9.80 -4.83
N ARG A 167 -7.00 -11.10 -5.03
CA ARG A 167 -7.18 -11.77 -6.33
C ARG A 167 -8.60 -11.66 -6.91
N ASP A 168 -9.60 -11.65 -6.03
CA ASP A 168 -11.02 -11.40 -6.30
C ASP A 168 -11.37 -9.90 -6.38
N GLN A 169 -10.36 -9.03 -6.49
CA GLN A 169 -10.51 -7.58 -6.66
C GLN A 169 -11.21 -6.87 -5.50
N GLN A 170 -11.18 -7.45 -4.30
CA GLN A 170 -11.69 -6.85 -3.08
C GLN A 170 -10.58 -6.12 -2.33
N LEU A 171 -10.95 -5.12 -1.52
CA LEU A 171 -10.01 -4.50 -0.59
C LEU A 171 -9.98 -5.28 0.72
N ASN A 172 -8.79 -5.58 1.23
CA ASN A 172 -8.62 -6.21 2.55
C ASN A 172 -9.32 -5.43 3.67
N LEU A 173 -9.32 -4.09 3.63
CA LEU A 173 -10.03 -3.26 4.61
C LEU A 173 -11.56 -3.39 4.54
N ALA A 174 -12.14 -3.65 3.37
CA ALA A 174 -13.58 -3.81 3.21
C ALA A 174 -14.08 -5.12 3.83
N ARG A 175 -13.32 -6.21 3.64
CA ARG A 175 -13.55 -7.51 4.30
C ARG A 175 -13.53 -7.38 5.82
N VAL A 176 -12.57 -6.61 6.35
CA VAL A 176 -12.45 -6.37 7.80
C VAL A 176 -13.65 -5.60 8.36
N ALA A 177 -14.19 -4.67 7.58
CA ALA A 177 -15.34 -3.87 7.97
C ALA A 177 -16.68 -4.64 7.92
N GLY A 178 -16.67 -5.92 7.53
CA GLY A 178 -17.89 -6.72 7.35
C GLY A 178 -18.73 -6.27 6.15
N VAL A 179 -18.13 -5.52 5.22
CA VAL A 179 -18.75 -5.20 3.94
C VAL A 179 -18.45 -6.35 2.99
N GLU A 180 -19.22 -7.43 3.11
CA GLU A 180 -19.28 -8.46 2.07
C GLU A 180 -20.04 -7.88 0.87
N ALA A 181 -19.50 -8.08 -0.35
CA ALA A 181 -20.32 -7.96 -1.54
C ALA A 181 -21.42 -9.01 -1.43
N ALA A 182 -22.68 -8.57 -1.35
CA ALA A 182 -23.80 -9.50 -1.31
C ALA A 182 -23.86 -10.29 -2.63
N GLU A 183 -23.43 -11.55 -2.59
CA GLU A 183 -23.80 -12.53 -3.61
C GLU A 183 -25.21 -13.02 -3.27
N GLY A 184 -26.22 -12.46 -3.96
CA GLY A 184 -27.60 -12.92 -3.88
C GLY A 184 -28.00 -13.61 -5.17
N GLU A 185 -28.32 -14.91 -5.11
CA GLU A 185 -29.15 -15.56 -6.14
C GLU A 185 -30.60 -15.08 -5.96
N VAL A 186 -31.13 -14.37 -6.95
CA VAL A 186 -32.55 -14.02 -7.01
C VAL A 186 -33.25 -15.10 -7.83
N GLU A 187 -34.07 -15.93 -7.19
CA GLU A 187 -34.98 -16.85 -7.86
C GLU A 187 -36.23 -16.07 -8.31
N LEU A 188 -36.53 -16.10 -9.62
CA LEU A 188 -37.67 -15.39 -10.18
C LEU A 188 -38.98 -16.05 -9.71
N PRO A 189 -40.02 -15.27 -9.35
CA PRO A 189 -41.34 -15.83 -9.10
C PRO A 189 -41.92 -16.47 -10.37
N PRO A 190 -42.65 -17.60 -10.25
CA PRO A 190 -43.12 -18.40 -11.39
C PRO A 190 -44.12 -17.68 -12.31
N ASP A 191 -44.74 -16.59 -11.87
CA ASP A 191 -45.86 -15.95 -12.58
C ASP A 191 -45.43 -14.83 -13.56
N ALA A 192 -44.12 -14.63 -13.80
CA ALA A 192 -43.65 -13.63 -14.76
C ALA A 192 -43.64 -14.11 -16.23
N ALA A 193 -44.23 -15.28 -16.52
CA ALA A 193 -44.21 -15.90 -17.84
C ALA A 193 -45.46 -15.65 -18.72
N ASP A 194 -46.52 -15.05 -18.19
CA ASP A 194 -47.83 -15.07 -18.87
C ASP A 194 -48.12 -13.86 -19.79
N ASP A 195 -47.23 -12.86 -19.87
CA ASP A 195 -47.53 -11.61 -20.61
C ASP A 195 -46.63 -11.35 -21.84
N VAL A 196 -46.21 -12.41 -22.55
CA VAL A 196 -45.54 -12.28 -23.85
C VAL A 196 -46.17 -13.22 -24.88
N THR A 197 -47.02 -12.67 -25.76
CA THR A 197 -47.50 -13.37 -26.96
C THR A 197 -46.33 -13.62 -27.94
N PRO A 198 -46.12 -14.86 -28.42
CA PRO A 198 -44.97 -15.19 -29.25
C PRO A 198 -45.24 -14.86 -30.72
N ALA A 199 -44.92 -13.64 -31.13
CA ALA A 199 -44.71 -13.31 -32.53
C ALA A 199 -43.53 -12.34 -32.65
N ASP A 200 -42.40 -12.88 -33.14
CA ASP A 200 -41.18 -12.19 -33.60
C ASP A 200 -40.20 -11.60 -32.57
N ALA A 201 -40.09 -12.15 -31.35
CA ALA A 201 -39.02 -11.80 -30.42
C ALA A 201 -37.91 -12.87 -30.36
N ASP A 202 -36.76 -12.56 -30.96
CA ASP A 202 -35.51 -13.30 -30.80
C ASP A 202 -35.16 -13.43 -29.30
N ALA A 203 -34.65 -14.58 -28.86
CA ALA A 203 -34.44 -14.90 -27.43
C ALA A 203 -33.50 -13.92 -26.70
N GLY A 204 -32.72 -13.13 -27.44
CA GLY A 204 -31.93 -12.01 -26.90
C GLY A 204 -32.77 -10.81 -26.42
N THR A 205 -33.96 -10.61 -26.99
CA THR A 205 -34.84 -9.46 -26.70
C THR A 205 -35.58 -9.66 -25.37
N ILE A 206 -35.98 -10.90 -25.06
CA ILE A 206 -36.66 -11.27 -23.81
C ILE A 206 -35.68 -11.22 -22.63
N ALA A 207 -34.44 -11.70 -22.79
CA ALA A 207 -33.41 -11.57 -21.76
C ALA A 207 -33.07 -10.09 -21.43
N THR A 208 -33.23 -9.20 -22.41
CA THR A 208 -32.96 -7.77 -22.26
C THR A 208 -34.12 -7.03 -21.57
N SER A 209 -35.37 -7.42 -21.81
CA SER A 209 -36.53 -6.81 -21.14
C SER A 209 -36.64 -7.24 -19.68
N VAL A 210 -36.36 -8.51 -19.36
CA VAL A 210 -36.40 -9.03 -17.98
C VAL A 210 -35.26 -8.45 -17.13
N ALA A 211 -34.06 -8.30 -17.70
CA ALA A 211 -32.95 -7.61 -17.05
C ALA A 211 -33.20 -6.11 -16.83
N ALA A 212 -33.96 -5.46 -17.72
CA ALA A 212 -34.33 -4.04 -17.60
C ALA A 212 -35.40 -3.80 -16.52
N THR A 213 -36.33 -4.74 -16.33
CA THR A 213 -37.35 -4.66 -15.27
C THR A 213 -36.74 -4.94 -13.90
N ALA A 214 -35.85 -5.94 -13.76
CA ALA A 214 -35.12 -6.22 -12.52
C ALA A 214 -34.18 -5.06 -12.12
N ALA A 215 -33.54 -4.38 -13.09
CA ALA A 215 -32.71 -3.21 -12.84
C ALA A 215 -33.51 -1.97 -12.39
N ARG A 216 -34.79 -1.85 -12.81
CA ARG A 216 -35.68 -0.74 -12.40
C ARG A 216 -36.17 -0.87 -10.97
N GLU A 217 -36.32 -2.09 -10.45
CA GLU A 217 -36.82 -2.32 -9.09
C GLU A 217 -35.71 -2.42 -8.03
N THR A 218 -34.50 -2.86 -8.42
CA THR A 218 -33.40 -3.11 -7.45
C THR A 218 -32.21 -2.14 -7.56
N GLY A 219 -32.14 -1.31 -8.61
CA GLY A 219 -31.02 -0.39 -8.84
C GLY A 219 -29.69 -1.07 -9.20
N ALA A 220 -29.67 -2.39 -9.43
CA ALA A 220 -28.47 -3.15 -9.80
C ALA A 220 -28.23 -3.20 -11.31
N LEU A 221 -26.96 -3.24 -11.72
CA LEU A 221 -26.53 -3.51 -13.09
C LEU A 221 -26.56 -5.02 -13.37
N ALA A 222 -27.52 -5.49 -14.17
CA ALA A 222 -27.51 -6.87 -14.67
C ALA A 222 -26.65 -6.96 -15.96
N VAL A 223 -25.68 -7.88 -15.99
CA VAL A 223 -24.99 -8.31 -17.22
C VAL A 223 -25.39 -9.76 -17.48
N ALA A 224 -26.08 -10.01 -18.59
CA ALA A 224 -26.42 -11.37 -19.00
C ALA A 224 -25.17 -12.05 -19.60
N ALA A 225 -24.62 -13.04 -18.90
CA ALA A 225 -23.68 -13.99 -19.48
C ALA A 225 -24.44 -15.27 -19.86
N ARG A 226 -24.20 -15.79 -21.07
CA ARG A 226 -24.70 -17.11 -21.50
C ARG A 226 -23.66 -18.15 -21.13
N ASP A 227 -23.95 -18.97 -20.11
CA ASP A 227 -23.23 -20.22 -19.91
C ASP A 227 -23.89 -21.32 -20.76
N GLY A 228 -23.06 -22.05 -21.51
CA GLY A 228 -23.47 -23.12 -22.41
C GLY A 228 -23.85 -24.40 -21.66
N ALA A 229 -24.96 -24.38 -20.95
CA ALA A 229 -25.71 -25.56 -20.49
C ALA A 229 -27.16 -25.14 -20.22
N GLY A 230 -28.11 -25.91 -20.74
CA GLY A 230 -29.51 -25.49 -20.94
C GLY A 230 -30.42 -25.42 -19.70
N GLU A 231 -29.98 -24.80 -18.61
CA GLU A 231 -30.86 -24.45 -17.48
C GLU A 231 -30.54 -23.03 -17.01
N GLY A 232 -31.52 -22.13 -17.15
CA GLY A 232 -31.34 -20.69 -17.00
C GLY A 232 -31.07 -20.23 -15.56
N LYS A 233 -29.80 -20.22 -15.15
CA LYS A 233 -29.33 -19.50 -13.97
C LYS A 233 -28.48 -18.30 -14.40
N VAL A 234 -28.95 -17.10 -14.10
CA VAL A 234 -28.23 -15.84 -14.39
C VAL A 234 -27.50 -15.39 -13.12
N ARG A 235 -26.17 -15.37 -13.16
CA ARG A 235 -25.35 -14.85 -12.06
C ARG A 235 -25.29 -13.32 -12.11
N VAL A 236 -25.77 -12.65 -11.07
CA VAL A 236 -25.69 -11.19 -10.92
C VAL A 236 -24.65 -10.86 -9.84
N VAL A 237 -23.65 -10.04 -10.17
CA VAL A 237 -22.69 -9.50 -9.20
C VAL A 237 -23.12 -8.06 -8.89
N ALA A 238 -23.62 -7.81 -7.67
CA ALA A 238 -23.99 -6.48 -7.25
C ALA A 238 -22.74 -5.60 -7.04
N PRO A 239 -22.76 -4.30 -7.42
CA PRO A 239 -21.73 -3.37 -6.99
C PRO A 239 -21.75 -3.23 -5.47
N ILE A 240 -20.59 -2.88 -4.89
CA ILE A 240 -20.36 -2.70 -3.46
C ILE A 240 -21.34 -1.64 -2.93
N THR A 241 -22.50 -2.06 -2.45
CA THR A 241 -23.42 -1.19 -1.73
C THR A 241 -23.12 -1.32 -0.24
N ASN A 242 -22.82 -0.20 0.43
CA ASN A 242 -22.90 -0.12 1.89
C ASN A 242 -24.38 -0.17 2.32
N THR A 243 -25.06 -1.28 2.05
CA THR A 243 -26.43 -1.51 2.52
C THR A 243 -26.35 -2.56 3.61
N THR A 244 -25.75 -2.18 4.74
CA THR A 244 -26.09 -2.86 5.99
C THR A 244 -27.57 -2.57 6.22
N GLY A 245 -28.40 -3.61 6.11
CA GLY A 245 -29.81 -3.56 6.46
C GLY A 245 -30.00 -3.06 7.90
N ALA A 246 -31.12 -2.35 8.10
CA ALA A 246 -31.51 -1.60 9.29
C ALA A 246 -30.60 -0.40 9.60
N ALA A 247 -31.14 0.80 9.31
CA ALA A 247 -30.62 2.08 9.77
C ALA A 247 -30.65 2.17 11.31
N ALA A 248 -29.71 1.51 11.99
CA ALA A 248 -29.29 1.97 13.30
C ALA A 248 -28.81 3.41 13.10
N GLN A 249 -29.45 4.36 13.76
CA GLN A 249 -29.03 5.76 13.71
C GLN A 249 -27.57 5.83 14.19
N LEU A 250 -26.64 5.96 13.24
CA LEU A 250 -25.22 6.05 13.53
C LEU A 250 -25.01 7.28 14.41
N LEU A 251 -24.41 7.09 15.58
CA LEU A 251 -24.01 8.16 16.49
C LEU A 251 -23.33 9.28 15.68
N PRO A 252 -23.83 10.52 15.69
CA PRO A 252 -23.17 11.63 14.99
C PRO A 252 -21.73 11.84 15.47
N ILE A 253 -20.78 11.78 14.54
CA ILE A 253 -19.34 11.96 14.80
C ILE A 253 -18.89 13.25 14.15
N ARG A 254 -18.17 14.09 14.90
CA ARG A 254 -17.47 15.27 14.37
C ARG A 254 -16.02 15.26 14.80
N ILE A 255 -15.10 15.39 13.84
CA ILE A 255 -13.68 15.55 14.09
C ILE A 255 -13.21 16.88 13.48
N GLY A 256 -12.66 17.76 14.32
CA GLY A 256 -12.22 19.10 13.92
C GLY A 256 -11.06 19.05 12.94
N ALA A 257 -9.98 18.38 13.30
CA ALA A 257 -8.83 18.16 12.42
C ALA A 257 -8.16 16.81 12.68
N VAL A 258 -7.68 16.18 11.62
CA VAL A 258 -6.81 14.99 11.64
C VAL A 258 -5.47 15.40 11.05
N SER A 259 -4.37 15.29 11.81
CA SER A 259 -3.02 15.53 11.31
C SER A 259 -2.27 14.21 11.21
N ILE A 260 -1.59 13.97 10.09
CA ILE A 260 -0.82 12.76 9.82
C ILE A 260 0.64 13.16 9.59
N ARG A 261 1.58 12.51 10.29
CA ARG A 261 3.02 12.84 10.22
C ARG A 261 3.89 11.59 10.17
N ARG A 262 4.96 11.67 9.37
CA ARG A 262 6.01 10.63 9.26
C ARG A 262 5.44 9.24 8.98
N SER A 263 4.41 9.18 8.15
CA SER A 263 3.64 7.96 7.92
C SER A 263 4.04 7.30 6.60
N ARG A 264 3.61 6.04 6.45
CA ARG A 264 3.87 5.20 5.28
C ARG A 264 2.61 4.40 4.95
N ILE A 265 2.33 4.25 3.67
CA ILE A 265 1.25 3.38 3.19
C ILE A 265 1.86 2.40 2.20
N ASP A 266 1.72 1.12 2.45
CA ASP A 266 2.12 0.05 1.53
C ASP A 266 0.88 -0.34 0.72
N PHE A 267 1.01 -0.39 -0.61
CA PHE A 267 -0.04 -0.82 -1.52
C PHE A 267 0.39 -2.09 -2.25
N THR A 268 -0.52 -3.05 -2.36
CA THR A 268 -0.30 -4.29 -3.12
C THR A 268 -1.54 -4.63 -3.91
N ASP A 269 -1.37 -4.96 -5.18
CA ASP A 269 -2.40 -5.51 -6.04
C ASP A 269 -2.04 -6.94 -6.43
N GLN A 270 -2.79 -7.87 -5.84
CA GLN A 270 -2.67 -9.31 -6.04
C GLN A 270 -3.56 -9.81 -7.17
N SER A 271 -4.41 -8.96 -7.78
CA SER A 271 -5.26 -9.32 -8.92
C SER A 271 -4.49 -9.43 -10.24
N ILE A 272 -3.21 -9.03 -10.22
CA ILE A 272 -2.28 -9.12 -11.33
C ILE A 272 -1.05 -9.95 -10.97
N GLU A 273 -0.49 -10.65 -11.96
CA GLU A 273 0.72 -11.45 -11.83
C GLU A 273 1.78 -10.95 -12.85
N PRO A 274 3.02 -10.65 -12.43
CA PRO A 274 3.49 -10.62 -11.04
C PRO A 274 2.73 -9.56 -10.23
N HIS A 275 2.61 -9.77 -8.91
CA HIS A 275 1.90 -8.83 -8.04
C HIS A 275 2.53 -7.44 -8.11
N PHE A 276 1.69 -6.41 -8.24
CA PHE A 276 2.15 -5.03 -8.18
C PHE A 276 2.25 -4.61 -6.72
N ALA A 277 3.37 -4.03 -6.33
CA ALA A 277 3.57 -3.50 -4.98
C ALA A 277 4.30 -2.16 -5.06
N VAL A 278 3.83 -1.19 -4.27
CA VAL A 278 4.45 0.14 -4.19
C VAL A 278 4.25 0.71 -2.79
N THR A 279 5.20 1.52 -2.35
CA THR A 279 5.11 2.25 -1.09
C THR A 279 4.80 3.72 -1.36
N ILE A 280 3.94 4.31 -0.54
CA ILE A 280 3.79 5.76 -0.41
C ILE A 280 4.52 6.18 0.87
N ASP A 281 5.74 6.67 0.71
CA ASP A 281 6.58 7.14 1.80
C ASP A 281 6.36 8.63 2.08
N GLY A 282 6.78 9.08 3.26
CA GLY A 282 6.64 10.48 3.67
C GLY A 282 5.18 10.95 3.69
N PHE A 283 4.23 10.05 3.95
CA PHE A 283 2.82 10.39 3.95
C PHE A 283 2.50 11.34 5.10
N ASN A 284 2.05 12.55 4.75
CA ASN A 284 1.72 13.60 5.70
C ASN A 284 0.59 14.49 5.20
N GLY A 285 -0.13 15.11 6.12
CA GLY A 285 -1.15 16.07 5.74
C GLY A 285 -2.17 16.33 6.83
N VAL A 286 -3.21 17.06 6.45
CA VAL A 286 -4.30 17.44 7.33
C VAL A 286 -5.65 17.20 6.66
N ILE A 287 -6.58 16.66 7.43
CA ILE A 287 -8.00 16.57 7.06
C ILE A 287 -8.78 17.41 8.08
N THR A 288 -9.59 18.37 7.64
CA THR A 288 -10.36 19.23 8.55
C THR A 288 -11.86 19.09 8.33
N GLY A 289 -12.64 19.12 9.42
CA GLY A 289 -14.09 19.19 9.36
C GLY A 289 -14.78 17.88 8.96
N LEU A 290 -14.24 16.73 9.37
CA LEU A 290 -14.94 15.46 9.26
C LEU A 290 -16.20 15.49 10.12
N ASP A 291 -17.34 15.15 9.52
CA ASP A 291 -18.64 15.21 10.16
C ASP A 291 -19.55 14.18 9.48
N SER A 292 -20.11 13.25 10.24
CA SER A 292 -20.96 12.19 9.68
C SER A 292 -22.36 12.68 9.29
N ARG A 293 -22.71 13.92 9.63
CA ARG A 293 -24.00 14.49 9.24
C ARG A 293 -24.07 14.75 7.73
N PRO A 294 -25.24 14.55 7.10
CA PRO A 294 -25.44 14.88 5.69
C PRO A 294 -25.10 16.34 5.35
N GLY A 295 -24.62 16.60 4.13
CA GLY A 295 -24.32 17.94 3.61
C GLY A 295 -23.06 18.61 4.20
N ARG A 296 -22.27 17.89 5.01
CA ARG A 296 -20.99 18.39 5.53
C ARG A 296 -19.84 17.82 4.71
N GLN A 297 -18.89 18.68 4.35
CA GLN A 297 -17.69 18.27 3.61
C GLN A 297 -16.44 18.51 4.45
N ALA A 298 -15.59 17.50 4.54
CA ALA A 298 -14.23 17.63 5.05
C ALA A 298 -13.31 18.16 3.94
N ARG A 299 -12.25 18.88 4.33
CA ARG A 299 -11.18 19.32 3.42
C ARG A 299 -9.98 18.40 3.58
N PHE A 300 -9.35 18.03 2.47
CA PHE A 300 -8.18 17.16 2.41
C PHE A 300 -6.99 17.96 1.83
N ASP A 301 -5.84 17.87 2.48
CA ASP A 301 -4.51 18.21 1.93
C ASP A 301 -3.54 17.14 2.44
N LEU A 302 -3.32 16.13 1.61
CA LEU A 302 -2.45 14.99 1.88
C LEU A 302 -1.35 14.94 0.83
N ARG A 303 -0.15 14.54 1.24
CA ARG A 303 1.05 14.47 0.40
C ARG A 303 1.88 13.25 0.76
N GLY A 304 2.68 12.77 -0.18
CA GLY A 304 3.62 11.67 0.00
C GLY A 304 4.46 11.47 -1.26
N PHE A 305 5.18 10.37 -1.33
CA PHE A 305 6.06 10.02 -2.44
C PHE A 305 5.87 8.55 -2.84
N VAL A 306 5.67 8.27 -4.13
CA VAL A 306 5.28 6.94 -4.63
C VAL A 306 6.50 6.19 -5.15
N GLY A 307 6.85 5.07 -4.51
CA GLY A 307 7.97 4.20 -4.88
C GLY A 307 9.33 4.78 -4.48
N ASP A 308 9.62 6.02 -4.90
CA ASP A 308 10.82 6.76 -4.51
C ASP A 308 10.50 8.21 -4.08
N ARG A 309 11.45 8.86 -3.38
CA ARG A 309 11.31 10.23 -2.83
C ARG A 309 11.23 11.35 -3.88
N PHE A 310 11.36 11.03 -5.16
CA PHE A 310 11.34 11.98 -6.27
C PHE A 310 10.05 11.88 -7.10
N ALA A 311 9.11 11.03 -6.72
CA ALA A 311 7.80 10.89 -7.35
C ALA A 311 6.68 11.40 -6.41
N PRO A 312 6.49 12.72 -6.29
CA PRO A 312 5.54 13.28 -5.33
C PRO A 312 4.09 12.94 -5.71
N ALA A 313 3.30 12.66 -4.69
CA ALA A 313 1.86 12.49 -4.76
C ALA A 313 1.16 13.48 -3.82
N SER A 314 -0.03 13.91 -4.22
CA SER A 314 -0.92 14.71 -3.38
C SER A 314 -2.37 14.37 -3.61
N LEU A 315 -3.19 14.54 -2.56
CA LEU A 315 -4.65 14.49 -2.62
C LEU A 315 -5.19 15.74 -1.95
N THR A 316 -5.93 16.54 -2.73
CA THR A 316 -6.49 17.80 -2.28
C THR A 316 -7.97 17.88 -2.64
N GLY A 317 -8.77 18.61 -1.86
CA GLY A 317 -10.17 18.87 -2.21
C GLY A 317 -11.12 18.72 -1.04
N ARG A 318 -12.37 18.39 -1.33
CA ARG A 318 -13.47 18.28 -0.38
C ARG A 318 -14.27 17.01 -0.60
N ALA A 319 -14.61 16.31 0.47
CA ALA A 319 -15.50 15.16 0.38
C ALA A 319 -16.18 14.91 1.72
N ASN A 320 -17.35 14.24 1.69
CA ASN A 320 -17.88 13.58 2.87
C ASN A 320 -17.53 12.09 2.83
N PRO A 321 -16.56 11.59 3.59
CA PRO A 321 -16.21 10.16 3.56
C PRO A 321 -17.33 9.25 4.10
N PHE A 322 -18.29 9.80 4.87
CA PHE A 322 -19.46 9.07 5.36
C PHE A 322 -20.63 9.05 4.35
N ALA A 323 -20.55 9.85 3.29
CA ALA A 323 -21.53 9.94 2.21
C ALA A 323 -20.82 10.29 0.89
N TYR A 324 -19.80 9.49 0.55
CA TYR A 324 -18.85 9.78 -0.54
C TYR A 324 -19.54 9.85 -1.92
N ASP A 325 -20.68 9.20 -2.04
CA ASP A 325 -21.50 9.12 -3.24
C ASP A 325 -22.39 10.34 -3.44
N ARG A 326 -22.49 11.25 -2.45
CA ARG A 326 -23.31 12.46 -2.55
C ARG A 326 -22.53 13.71 -2.89
N ASP A 327 -21.41 13.93 -2.21
CA ASP A 327 -20.68 15.20 -2.25
C ASP A 327 -19.16 14.96 -2.17
N THR A 328 -18.55 14.76 -3.33
CA THR A 328 -17.09 14.59 -3.47
C THR A 328 -16.55 15.49 -4.57
N ASP A 329 -15.45 16.17 -4.30
CA ASP A 329 -14.68 16.98 -5.24
C ASP A 329 -13.21 16.88 -4.84
N LEU A 330 -12.52 15.88 -5.37
CA LEU A 330 -11.15 15.52 -5.00
C LEU A 330 -10.23 15.53 -6.21
N THR A 331 -9.04 16.08 -6.04
CA THR A 331 -7.96 16.02 -7.01
C THR A 331 -6.78 15.25 -6.42
N ALA A 332 -6.45 14.12 -7.03
CA ALA A 332 -5.19 13.43 -6.82
C ALA A 332 -4.18 13.83 -7.92
N ARG A 333 -2.94 14.11 -7.53
CA ARG A 333 -1.83 14.34 -8.45
C ARG A 333 -0.69 13.41 -8.12
N PHE A 334 -0.12 12.82 -9.16
CA PHE A 334 1.06 11.99 -9.11
C PHE A 334 2.03 12.52 -10.16
N ALA A 335 3.27 12.77 -9.81
CA ALA A 335 4.26 13.25 -10.76
C ALA A 335 5.50 12.36 -10.76
N ASN A 336 6.17 12.30 -11.90
CA ASN A 336 7.49 11.71 -12.04
C ASN A 336 7.57 10.23 -11.62
N ILE A 337 6.48 9.46 -11.75
CA ILE A 337 6.49 8.01 -11.48
C ILE A 337 7.27 7.31 -12.60
N GLU A 338 8.28 6.51 -12.27
CA GLU A 338 9.00 5.69 -13.25
C GLU A 338 8.06 4.64 -13.87
N LEU A 339 7.88 4.68 -15.19
CA LEU A 339 6.98 3.75 -15.88
C LEU A 339 7.37 2.26 -15.74
N PRO A 340 8.65 1.86 -15.65
CA PRO A 340 9.01 0.47 -15.38
C PRO A 340 8.36 -0.12 -14.13
N LEU A 341 7.98 0.71 -13.15
CA LEU A 341 7.22 0.29 -11.97
C LEU A 341 5.86 -0.32 -12.33
N LEU A 342 5.28 0.06 -13.48
CA LEU A 342 3.98 -0.39 -13.97
C LEU A 342 4.07 -1.63 -14.88
N ASN A 343 5.25 -2.26 -14.99
CA ASN A 343 5.46 -3.47 -15.79
C ASN A 343 4.51 -4.63 -15.48
N PRO A 344 4.07 -4.87 -14.22
CA PRO A 344 3.00 -5.84 -13.95
C PRO A 344 1.76 -5.62 -14.83
N TYR A 345 1.33 -4.36 -15.00
CA TYR A 345 0.18 -4.00 -15.82
C TYR A 345 0.49 -3.96 -17.32
N SER A 346 1.60 -3.32 -17.71
CA SER A 346 1.94 -3.21 -19.13
C SER A 346 2.24 -4.58 -19.75
N GLY A 347 2.89 -5.46 -19.00
CA GLY A 347 3.18 -6.81 -19.44
C GLY A 347 1.92 -7.62 -19.70
N ARG A 348 0.92 -7.53 -18.82
CA ARG A 348 -0.37 -8.22 -18.99
C ARG A 348 -1.20 -7.63 -20.13
N TYR A 349 -1.45 -6.33 -20.12
CA TYR A 349 -2.44 -5.70 -21.00
C TYR A 349 -1.85 -5.15 -22.30
N ALA A 350 -0.63 -4.62 -22.29
CA ALA A 350 0.04 -4.14 -23.51
C ALA A 350 0.87 -5.24 -24.19
N GLY A 351 1.24 -6.30 -23.47
CA GLY A 351 2.07 -7.39 -24.00
C GLY A 351 3.56 -7.06 -24.13
N TYR A 352 3.99 -5.94 -23.53
CA TYR A 352 5.38 -5.48 -23.52
C TYR A 352 5.74 -4.90 -22.16
N ALA A 353 6.97 -5.17 -21.71
CA ALA A 353 7.57 -4.42 -20.63
C ALA A 353 7.85 -2.97 -21.08
N ILE A 354 7.89 -2.05 -20.14
CA ILE A 354 8.37 -0.68 -20.34
C ILE A 354 9.82 -0.62 -19.84
N ALA A 355 10.71 -0.20 -20.73
CA ALA A 355 12.13 -0.07 -20.44
C ALA A 355 12.48 1.27 -19.79
N ARG A 356 11.78 2.33 -20.20
CA ARG A 356 12.04 3.71 -19.77
C ARG A 356 10.80 4.58 -19.94
N GLY A 357 10.73 5.62 -19.14
CA GLY A 357 9.80 6.73 -19.29
C GLY A 357 9.15 7.07 -17.95
N LYS A 358 8.41 8.17 -17.94
CA LYS A 358 7.80 8.68 -16.72
C LYS A 358 6.33 8.99 -16.89
N LEU A 359 5.59 8.83 -15.80
CA LEU A 359 4.17 9.08 -15.71
C LEU A 359 3.90 10.24 -14.76
N THR A 360 3.15 11.22 -15.25
CA THR A 360 2.53 12.27 -14.43
C THR A 360 1.04 12.25 -14.70
N THR A 361 0.24 12.13 -13.64
CA THR A 361 -1.20 11.98 -13.73
C THR A 361 -1.89 12.95 -12.79
N THR A 362 -2.91 13.66 -13.29
CA THR A 362 -3.88 14.41 -12.47
C THR A 362 -5.24 13.76 -12.63
N LEU A 363 -5.81 13.30 -11.51
CA LEU A 363 -7.13 12.69 -11.44
C LEU A 363 -8.04 13.62 -10.63
N HIS A 364 -9.07 14.16 -11.27
CA HIS A 364 -10.07 14.98 -10.62
C HIS A 364 -11.40 14.23 -10.61
N TRP A 365 -11.97 13.98 -9.45
CA TRP A 365 -13.26 13.32 -9.27
C TRP A 365 -14.26 14.28 -8.65
N LYS A 366 -15.35 14.52 -9.37
CA LYS A 366 -16.51 15.21 -8.85
C LYS A 366 -17.70 14.26 -8.84
N ILE A 367 -18.25 14.03 -7.66
CA ILE A 367 -19.45 13.22 -7.45
C ILE A 367 -20.51 14.13 -6.82
N VAL A 368 -21.64 14.25 -7.49
CA VAL A 368 -22.83 14.95 -7.00
C VAL A 368 -24.02 14.02 -7.14
N ASN A 369 -24.62 13.60 -6.02
CA ASN A 369 -25.77 12.68 -5.99
C ASN A 369 -25.61 11.48 -6.92
N ARG A 370 -24.52 10.73 -6.73
CA ARG A 370 -24.11 9.54 -7.50
C ARG A 370 -23.79 9.80 -8.98
N GLY A 371 -23.93 11.02 -9.47
CA GLY A 371 -23.41 11.45 -10.77
C GLY A 371 -21.91 11.66 -10.71
N LEU A 372 -21.16 10.95 -11.55
CA LEU A 372 -19.71 11.00 -11.64
C LEU A 372 -19.28 11.87 -12.83
N ASP A 373 -18.50 12.90 -12.55
CA ASP A 373 -17.70 13.65 -13.53
C ASP A 373 -16.23 13.57 -13.13
N ALA A 374 -15.49 12.72 -13.82
CA ALA A 374 -14.08 12.48 -13.59
C ALA A 374 -13.24 12.98 -14.77
N GLN A 375 -12.17 13.69 -14.48
CA GLN A 375 -11.23 14.21 -15.46
C GLN A 375 -9.85 13.65 -15.16
N HIS A 376 -9.30 12.88 -16.10
CA HIS A 376 -7.97 12.32 -15.97
C HIS A 376 -7.06 12.95 -17.01
N ARG A 377 -6.00 13.63 -16.56
CA ARG A 377 -4.91 14.08 -17.44
C ARG A 377 -3.70 13.21 -17.19
N ILE A 378 -3.25 12.52 -18.22
CA ILE A 378 -2.15 11.57 -18.17
C ILE A 378 -1.06 12.09 -19.11
N VAL A 379 0.13 12.30 -18.55
CA VAL A 379 1.32 12.72 -19.29
C VAL A 379 2.36 11.61 -19.16
N ILE A 380 2.76 11.06 -20.30
CA ILE A 380 3.79 10.05 -20.40
C ILE A 380 4.98 10.68 -21.13
N ASP A 381 6.11 10.81 -20.44
CA ASP A 381 7.34 11.37 -21.02
C ASP A 381 8.32 10.25 -21.36
N GLN A 382 8.90 10.32 -22.56
CA GLN A 382 10.02 9.46 -22.98
C GLN A 382 9.73 7.95 -22.97
N LEU A 383 8.49 7.52 -23.21
CA LEU A 383 8.12 6.10 -23.22
C LEU A 383 9.00 5.28 -24.18
N GLN A 384 9.70 4.28 -23.65
CA GLN A 384 10.41 3.27 -24.42
C GLN A 384 9.92 1.89 -24.02
N TRP A 385 9.47 1.11 -25.00
CA TRP A 385 9.09 -0.28 -24.78
C TRP A 385 10.33 -1.17 -24.67
N GLY A 386 10.27 -2.15 -23.78
CA GLY A 386 11.24 -3.23 -23.63
C GLY A 386 10.79 -4.51 -24.35
N ALA A 387 11.20 -5.66 -23.79
CA ALA A 387 10.92 -6.98 -24.33
C ALA A 387 9.41 -7.31 -24.34
N ALA A 388 8.99 -8.19 -25.25
CA ALA A 388 7.65 -8.74 -25.26
C ALA A 388 7.48 -9.72 -24.08
N THR A 389 6.32 -9.71 -23.44
CA THR A 389 6.05 -10.48 -22.21
C THR A 389 5.27 -11.77 -22.46
N GLY A 390 4.93 -12.08 -23.71
CA GLY A 390 4.21 -13.29 -24.08
C GLY A 390 2.75 -13.36 -23.58
N SER A 391 2.19 -12.27 -23.04
CA SER A 391 0.85 -12.25 -22.45
C SER A 391 -0.24 -12.63 -23.47
N LYS A 392 -1.17 -13.49 -23.02
CA LYS A 392 -2.39 -13.88 -23.75
C LYS A 392 -3.53 -12.87 -23.57
N ASP A 393 -3.53 -12.13 -22.46
CA ASP A 393 -4.52 -11.10 -22.12
C ASP A 393 -4.23 -9.74 -22.79
N LYS A 394 -3.18 -9.68 -23.62
CA LYS A 394 -2.79 -8.45 -24.29
C LYS A 394 -3.89 -7.98 -25.24
N VAL A 395 -4.12 -6.68 -25.27
CA VAL A 395 -5.05 -6.10 -26.23
C VAL A 395 -4.48 -6.32 -27.65
N PRO A 396 -5.30 -6.74 -28.64
CA PRO A 396 -4.85 -7.04 -30.01
C PRO A 396 -4.52 -5.77 -30.83
N LEU A 397 -3.88 -4.79 -30.20
CA LEU A 397 -3.55 -3.50 -30.79
C LEU A 397 -2.03 -3.35 -30.93
N PRO A 398 -1.54 -2.69 -31.99
CA PRO A 398 -0.13 -2.38 -32.14
C PRO A 398 0.27 -1.24 -31.20
N VAL A 399 0.35 -1.50 -29.90
CA VAL A 399 0.59 -0.48 -28.85
C VAL A 399 1.85 0.35 -29.10
N ARG A 400 2.88 -0.23 -29.74
CA ARG A 400 4.10 0.46 -30.16
C ARG A 400 3.84 1.52 -31.24
N LEU A 401 2.98 1.20 -32.22
CA LEU A 401 2.56 2.14 -33.26
C LEU A 401 1.63 3.21 -32.68
N ALA A 402 0.65 2.81 -31.86
CA ALA A 402 -0.26 3.77 -31.23
C ALA A 402 0.51 4.78 -30.38
N SER A 403 1.45 4.32 -29.55
CA SER A 403 2.30 5.20 -28.75
C SER A 403 3.25 6.05 -29.58
N SER A 404 3.76 5.57 -30.72
CA SER A 404 4.61 6.41 -31.59
C SER A 404 3.85 7.54 -32.26
N LEU A 405 2.57 7.32 -32.60
CA LEU A 405 1.70 8.33 -33.21
C LEU A 405 1.21 9.37 -32.19
N LEU A 406 1.08 8.96 -30.92
CA LEU A 406 0.65 9.83 -29.83
C LEU A 406 1.76 10.71 -29.27
N LYS A 407 3.04 10.39 -29.56
CA LYS A 407 4.18 11.20 -29.14
C LYS A 407 4.25 12.48 -29.95
N ASP A 408 4.45 13.59 -29.25
CA ASP A 408 4.83 14.85 -29.88
C ASP A 408 6.31 14.86 -30.29
N ARG A 409 6.76 15.99 -30.85
CA ARG A 409 8.16 16.22 -31.26
C ARG A 409 9.18 16.09 -30.13
N ASN A 410 8.75 16.20 -28.87
CA ASN A 410 9.59 16.09 -27.69
C ASN A 410 9.56 14.67 -27.11
N GLY A 411 8.80 13.75 -27.70
CA GLY A 411 8.62 12.39 -27.19
C GLY A 411 7.61 12.27 -26.05
N VAL A 412 6.77 13.28 -25.85
CA VAL A 412 5.74 13.33 -24.79
C VAL A 412 4.38 12.92 -25.34
N ILE A 413 3.66 12.08 -24.60
CA ILE A 413 2.27 11.71 -24.87
C ILE A 413 1.39 12.37 -23.82
N THR A 414 0.39 13.16 -24.24
CA THR A 414 -0.60 13.74 -23.32
C THR A 414 -2.00 13.23 -23.68
N LEU A 415 -2.69 12.65 -22.70
CA LEU A 415 -4.04 12.12 -22.85
C LEU A 415 -4.96 12.79 -21.83
N ASP A 416 -5.99 13.46 -22.32
CA ASP A 416 -7.09 13.96 -21.51
C ASP A 416 -8.29 13.02 -21.67
N LEU A 417 -8.63 12.29 -20.60
CA LEU A 417 -9.66 11.27 -20.57
C LEU A 417 -10.80 11.73 -19.64
N PRO A 418 -11.81 12.45 -20.16
CA PRO A 418 -13.01 12.73 -19.40
C PRO A 418 -13.87 11.48 -19.28
N VAL A 419 -14.36 11.21 -18.08
CA VAL A 419 -15.21 10.07 -17.76
C VAL A 419 -16.44 10.58 -17.04
N LYS A 420 -17.60 10.46 -17.70
CA LYS A 420 -18.90 10.82 -17.11
C LYS A 420 -19.77 9.58 -16.97
N GLY A 421 -20.57 9.51 -15.92
CA GLY A 421 -21.48 8.40 -15.67
C GLY A 421 -22.19 8.52 -14.33
N THR A 422 -22.72 7.40 -13.84
CA THR A 422 -23.20 7.27 -12.46
C THR A 422 -22.35 6.23 -11.73
N LEU A 423 -22.31 6.28 -10.40
CA LEU A 423 -21.64 5.23 -9.61
C LEU A 423 -22.30 3.85 -9.80
N ASP A 424 -23.61 3.81 -10.09
CA ASP A 424 -24.38 2.59 -10.31
C ASP A 424 -24.14 1.96 -11.67
N ASN A 425 -23.86 2.77 -12.69
CA ASN A 425 -23.67 2.31 -14.05
C ASN A 425 -22.46 2.97 -14.71
N PRO A 426 -21.25 2.56 -14.31
CA PRO A 426 -20.03 3.05 -14.91
C PRO A 426 -19.81 2.38 -16.29
N LYS A 427 -20.64 2.68 -17.29
CA LYS A 427 -20.36 2.30 -18.69
C LYS A 427 -19.21 3.16 -19.23
N PHE A 428 -18.00 2.82 -18.80
CA PHE A 428 -16.76 3.50 -19.16
C PHE A 428 -16.38 3.16 -20.62
N ARG A 429 -16.81 4.00 -21.56
CA ARG A 429 -16.35 3.90 -22.96
C ARG A 429 -15.01 4.65 -23.12
N ILE A 430 -13.94 4.13 -22.50
CA ILE A 430 -12.59 4.70 -22.59
C ILE A 430 -12.04 4.55 -24.02
N TRP A 431 -12.29 3.40 -24.66
CA TRP A 431 -11.73 3.05 -25.96
C TRP A 431 -12.12 3.99 -27.12
N PRO A 432 -13.39 4.43 -27.27
CA PRO A 432 -13.76 5.44 -28.27
C PRO A 432 -13.09 6.81 -28.04
N ILE A 433 -12.80 7.18 -26.80
CA ILE A 433 -12.13 8.44 -26.46
C ILE A 433 -10.66 8.39 -26.90
N VAL A 434 -9.97 7.29 -26.59
CA VAL A 434 -8.58 7.07 -26.99
C VAL A 434 -8.44 7.05 -28.53
N TRP A 435 -9.33 6.33 -29.24
CA TRP A 435 -9.32 6.32 -30.71
C TRP A 435 -9.68 7.66 -31.34
N LYS A 436 -10.56 8.47 -30.72
CA LYS A 436 -10.85 9.83 -31.17
C LYS A 436 -9.63 10.74 -31.04
N ILE A 437 -8.82 10.57 -29.99
CA ILE A 437 -7.55 11.30 -29.81
C ILE A 437 -6.55 10.88 -30.90
N VAL A 438 -6.37 9.58 -31.16
CA VAL A 438 -5.47 9.05 -32.20
C VAL A 438 -5.92 9.47 -33.61
N GLY A 439 -7.21 9.33 -33.94
CA GLY A 439 -7.76 9.66 -35.26
C GLY A 439 -7.65 11.15 -35.62
N ASN A 440 -7.78 12.03 -34.63
CA ASN A 440 -7.62 13.48 -34.83
C ASN A 440 -6.16 13.88 -35.13
N VAL A 441 -5.18 13.09 -34.68
CA VAL A 441 -3.75 13.33 -34.96
C VAL A 441 -3.38 12.85 -36.37
N ILE A 442 -4.01 11.78 -36.87
CA ILE A 442 -3.76 11.24 -38.22
C ILE A 442 -4.32 12.18 -39.32
N GLY A 443 -5.40 12.91 -39.05
CA GLY A 443 -6.02 13.84 -40.01
C GLY A 443 -5.26 15.15 -40.27
N LYS A 444 -4.15 15.42 -39.55
CA LYS A 444 -3.35 16.65 -39.69
C LYS A 444 -1.86 16.40 -39.85
N ILE A 445 -1.47 15.31 -40.53
CA ILE A 445 -0.10 15.15 -41.01
C ILE A 445 -0.08 15.52 -42.49
N ALA A 446 0.09 16.81 -42.77
CA ALA A 446 0.67 17.25 -44.02
C ALA A 446 2.20 17.05 -43.90
N LEU A 447 2.75 16.36 -44.91
CA LEU A 447 4.17 16.08 -45.14
C LEU A 447 5.15 17.08 -44.48
N ALA A 448 5.92 16.61 -43.50
CA ALA A 448 7.13 17.31 -43.06
C ALA A 448 8.19 16.32 -42.53
N PRO A 449 9.49 16.62 -42.70
CA PRO A 449 10.47 15.65 -43.20
C PRO A 449 11.37 15.07 -42.11
N PHE A 450 11.75 13.80 -42.25
CA PHE A 450 12.89 13.23 -41.53
C PHE A 450 14.20 13.84 -42.06
N LYS A 451 14.62 14.95 -41.46
CA LYS A 451 15.99 15.50 -41.58
C LYS A 451 16.39 16.14 -40.26
N LEU A 452 17.08 15.39 -39.41
CA LEU A 452 18.30 15.82 -38.69
C LEU A 452 18.73 14.74 -37.68
N LEU A 453 19.66 13.86 -38.05
CA LEU A 453 20.52 13.15 -37.08
C LEU A 453 21.88 12.87 -37.75
N GLY A 454 22.63 13.93 -38.06
CA GLY A 454 23.92 13.77 -38.75
C GLY A 454 24.98 14.86 -38.54
N SER A 455 24.74 15.91 -37.74
CA SER A 455 25.70 17.04 -37.72
C SER A 455 25.93 17.73 -36.36
N LEU A 456 25.55 17.12 -35.23
CA LEU A 456 25.75 17.74 -33.91
C LEU A 456 26.76 17.02 -32.98
N PHE A 457 27.41 15.96 -33.45
CA PHE A 457 28.49 15.31 -32.71
C PHE A 457 29.83 15.48 -33.47
N GLY A 458 30.29 16.73 -33.53
CA GLY A 458 31.69 17.05 -33.79
C GLY A 458 32.54 16.58 -32.61
N GLY A 459 33.69 15.96 -32.91
CA GLY A 459 34.55 15.25 -31.97
C GLY A 459 34.91 16.03 -30.70
N GLY A 460 34.83 15.34 -29.56
CA GLY A 460 35.14 15.89 -28.23
C GLY A 460 34.01 15.81 -27.20
N GLY A 461 33.06 14.89 -27.35
CA GLY A 461 31.98 14.70 -26.37
C GLY A 461 32.51 14.39 -24.96
N PRO A 462 31.81 14.81 -23.89
CA PRO A 462 32.17 14.46 -22.52
C PRO A 462 32.30 12.94 -22.40
N ARG A 463 33.39 12.48 -21.79
CA ARG A 463 33.67 11.04 -21.60
C ARG A 463 32.43 10.40 -20.93
N PRO A 464 31.99 9.20 -21.35
CA PRO A 464 30.96 8.47 -20.63
C PRO A 464 31.39 8.38 -19.16
N GLU A 465 30.62 9.01 -18.27
CA GLU A 465 30.94 8.98 -16.85
C GLU A 465 30.47 7.65 -16.28
N VAL A 466 31.45 6.92 -15.74
CA VAL A 466 31.31 5.55 -15.27
C VAL A 466 31.21 5.56 -13.76
N VAL A 467 30.13 4.99 -13.24
CA VAL A 467 29.99 4.69 -11.81
C VAL A 467 30.42 3.26 -11.58
N THR A 468 31.36 3.05 -10.65
CA THR A 468 31.82 1.71 -10.29
C THR A 468 31.08 1.15 -9.07
N PHE A 469 30.81 -0.15 -9.09
CA PHE A 469 30.23 -0.93 -8.00
C PHE A 469 31.04 -2.19 -7.73
N ALA A 470 31.06 -2.63 -6.48
CA ALA A 470 31.51 -3.98 -6.17
C ALA A 470 30.49 -5.02 -6.71
N PRO A 471 30.94 -6.19 -7.19
CA PRO A 471 30.02 -7.25 -7.60
C PRO A 471 29.08 -7.67 -6.46
N GLY A 472 27.80 -7.88 -6.79
CA GLY A 472 26.74 -8.20 -5.83
C GLY A 472 26.30 -7.03 -4.94
N SER A 473 26.85 -5.83 -5.11
CA SER A 473 26.56 -4.65 -4.28
C SER A 473 25.93 -3.51 -5.08
N ALA A 474 24.99 -2.81 -4.44
CA ALA A 474 24.39 -1.56 -4.93
C ALA A 474 24.98 -0.30 -4.28
N ALA A 475 25.98 -0.44 -3.39
CA ALA A 475 26.58 0.69 -2.71
C ALA A 475 27.45 1.52 -3.68
N VAL A 476 27.17 2.82 -3.77
CA VAL A 476 27.99 3.77 -4.53
C VAL A 476 29.25 4.08 -3.74
N ALA A 477 30.42 3.87 -4.34
CA ALA A 477 31.69 4.24 -3.72
C ALA A 477 31.75 5.76 -3.46
N PRO A 478 32.38 6.22 -2.35
CA PRO A 478 32.48 7.66 -2.04
C PRO A 478 33.05 8.51 -3.18
N GLU A 479 33.98 7.93 -3.93
CA GLU A 479 34.70 8.56 -5.04
C GLU A 479 33.77 8.82 -6.24
N SER A 480 32.88 7.87 -6.51
CA SER A 480 31.80 8.01 -7.50
C SER A 480 30.78 9.08 -7.08
N GLY A 481 30.55 9.27 -5.78
CA GLY A 481 29.65 10.30 -5.27
C GLY A 481 30.08 11.72 -5.66
N ALA A 482 31.38 12.03 -5.57
CA ALA A 482 31.91 13.34 -5.96
C ALA A 482 31.83 13.58 -7.48
N ALA A 483 31.97 12.51 -8.29
CA ALA A 483 31.78 12.59 -9.73
C ALA A 483 30.31 12.88 -10.09
N LEU A 484 29.36 12.15 -9.49
CA LEU A 484 27.92 12.35 -9.70
C LEU A 484 27.48 13.78 -9.35
N ALA A 485 28.01 14.38 -8.29
CA ALA A 485 27.72 15.79 -7.97
C ALA A 485 28.21 16.77 -9.06
N LYS A 486 29.34 16.49 -9.72
CA LYS A 486 29.82 17.31 -10.85
C LYS A 486 28.92 17.14 -12.07
N ILE A 487 28.48 15.92 -12.38
CA ILE A 487 27.51 15.65 -13.45
C ILE A 487 26.23 16.44 -13.21
N ALA A 488 25.68 16.37 -11.99
CA ALA A 488 24.44 17.06 -11.65
C ALA A 488 24.54 18.57 -11.91
N LYS A 489 25.67 19.19 -11.56
CA LYS A 489 25.94 20.62 -11.84
C LYS A 489 26.08 20.90 -13.34
N ALA A 490 26.85 20.10 -14.07
CA ALA A 490 27.03 20.28 -15.52
C ALA A 490 25.71 20.11 -16.30
N LEU A 491 24.85 19.18 -15.87
CA LEU A 491 23.52 18.99 -16.44
C LEU A 491 22.55 20.11 -16.04
N ALA A 492 22.71 20.72 -14.87
CA ALA A 492 21.91 21.88 -14.46
C ALA A 492 22.10 23.06 -15.44
N GLU A 493 23.32 23.25 -15.95
CA GLU A 493 23.66 24.30 -16.94
C GLU A 493 23.12 24.02 -18.35
N ARG A 494 22.66 22.80 -18.64
CA ARG A 494 22.19 22.35 -19.96
C ARG A 494 20.75 21.82 -19.89
N PRO A 495 19.73 22.68 -19.72
CA PRO A 495 18.36 22.27 -19.40
C PRO A 495 17.71 21.35 -20.45
N GLU A 496 18.15 21.41 -21.70
CA GLU A 496 17.70 20.57 -22.81
C GLU A 496 18.14 19.10 -22.68
N VAL A 497 19.15 18.81 -21.88
CA VAL A 497 19.75 17.47 -21.78
C VAL A 497 19.04 16.62 -20.72
N ARG A 498 18.93 15.32 -20.97
CA ARG A 498 18.41 14.29 -20.07
C ARG A 498 19.50 13.26 -19.77
N LEU A 499 19.34 12.55 -18.66
CA LEU A 499 20.27 11.52 -18.23
C LEU A 499 19.53 10.20 -18.06
N ASP A 500 20.04 9.15 -18.71
CA ASP A 500 19.56 7.79 -18.52
C ASP A 500 20.54 7.01 -17.63
N ILE A 501 20.00 6.40 -16.59
CA ILE A 501 20.71 5.53 -15.65
C ILE A 501 20.40 4.08 -16.02
N PRO A 502 21.41 3.26 -16.34
CA PRO A 502 21.23 1.83 -16.57
C PRO A 502 20.62 1.11 -15.37
N ALA A 503 19.63 0.26 -15.62
CA ALA A 503 18.92 -0.54 -14.61
C ALA A 503 18.57 -1.95 -15.10
N GLY A 504 19.24 -2.40 -16.17
CA GLY A 504 19.12 -3.77 -16.64
C GLY A 504 19.65 -4.78 -15.61
N PRO A 505 19.35 -6.08 -15.80
CA PRO A 505 19.77 -7.12 -14.88
C PRO A 505 21.29 -7.14 -14.69
N ALA A 506 21.69 -7.47 -13.47
CA ALA A 506 23.08 -7.65 -13.09
C ALA A 506 23.76 -8.80 -13.86
N GLY A 507 25.09 -8.69 -14.02
CA GLY A 507 25.89 -9.57 -14.88
C GLY A 507 26.32 -10.88 -14.22
N ARG A 508 27.19 -11.62 -14.92
CA ARG A 508 27.71 -12.92 -14.47
C ARG A 508 28.57 -12.80 -13.20
N GLU A 509 29.36 -11.75 -13.11
CA GLU A 509 30.26 -11.47 -11.99
C GLU A 509 29.46 -11.20 -10.72
N ASP A 510 28.34 -10.47 -10.85
CA ASP A 510 27.38 -10.27 -9.77
C ASP A 510 26.73 -11.60 -9.36
N ALA A 511 26.27 -12.38 -10.34
CA ALA A 511 25.64 -13.67 -10.08
C ALA A 511 26.57 -14.60 -9.30
N ALA A 512 27.85 -14.67 -9.67
CA ALA A 512 28.84 -15.49 -8.97
C ALA A 512 29.01 -15.09 -7.49
N VAL A 513 29.06 -13.80 -7.19
CA VAL A 513 29.18 -13.30 -5.81
C VAL A 513 27.88 -13.53 -5.03
N MET A 514 26.72 -13.28 -5.64
CA MET A 514 25.42 -13.52 -5.01
C MET A 514 25.19 -15.01 -4.70
N THR A 515 25.58 -15.91 -5.61
CA THR A 515 25.52 -17.36 -5.39
C THR A 515 26.35 -17.78 -4.18
N ARG A 516 27.59 -17.27 -4.08
CA ARG A 516 28.46 -17.56 -2.94
C ARG A 516 27.88 -17.00 -1.64
N ALA A 517 27.43 -15.75 -1.64
CA ALA A 517 26.82 -15.12 -0.47
C ALA A 517 25.55 -15.88 0.01
N ALA A 518 24.73 -16.37 -0.93
CA ALA A 518 23.53 -17.15 -0.61
C ALA A 518 23.87 -18.52 0.01
N LEU A 519 24.91 -19.19 -0.51
CA LEU A 519 25.44 -20.43 0.07
C LEU A 519 25.95 -20.20 1.50
N GLU A 520 26.80 -19.19 1.69
CA GLU A 520 27.36 -18.85 3.00
C GLU A 520 26.26 -18.53 4.02
N ALA A 521 25.26 -17.74 3.62
CA ALA A 521 24.11 -17.43 4.46
C ALA A 521 23.30 -18.69 4.85
N ALA A 522 23.12 -19.64 3.92
CA ALA A 522 22.43 -20.89 4.21
C ALA A 522 23.22 -21.79 5.18
N VAL A 523 24.55 -21.79 5.10
CA VAL A 523 25.42 -22.51 6.06
C VAL A 523 25.33 -21.89 7.46
N LEU A 524 25.22 -20.56 7.54
CA LEU A 524 25.07 -19.84 8.80
C LEU A 524 23.68 -20.03 9.43
N ALA A 525 22.62 -20.07 8.61
CA ALA A 525 21.23 -20.21 9.05
C ALA A 525 20.91 -21.57 9.71
N ALA A 526 21.74 -22.60 9.51
CA ALA A 526 21.55 -23.94 10.08
C ALA A 526 21.77 -24.03 11.62
N ARG A 527 21.59 -22.94 12.40
CA ARG A 527 21.92 -22.90 13.84
C ARG A 527 20.73 -22.46 14.73
N GLY A 528 20.56 -23.17 15.85
CA GLY A 528 19.84 -22.72 17.05
C GLY A 528 20.80 -22.44 18.23
N GLY A 529 21.39 -21.24 18.32
CA GLY A 529 22.10 -20.76 19.53
C GLY A 529 23.25 -19.74 19.31
N LYS A 530 23.17 -18.61 20.03
CA LYS A 530 24.06 -17.41 20.24
C LYS A 530 25.09 -16.98 19.15
N LYS A 531 24.95 -15.69 18.76
CA LYS A 531 25.74 -14.78 17.88
C LYS A 531 26.53 -15.44 16.74
N ALA A 532 26.15 -15.10 15.51
CA ALA A 532 26.75 -15.58 14.27
C ALA A 532 28.22 -15.14 14.17
N ALA A 533 29.14 -16.11 14.06
CA ALA A 533 30.41 -15.87 13.40
C ALA A 533 30.14 -15.68 11.89
N ASP A 534 30.96 -14.90 11.20
CA ASP A 534 30.96 -14.89 9.75
C ASP A 534 31.36 -16.27 9.19
N TYR A 535 31.10 -16.50 7.90
CA TYR A 535 31.40 -17.80 7.29
C TYR A 535 32.89 -18.16 7.40
N ALA A 536 33.76 -17.16 7.24
CA ALA A 536 35.21 -17.28 7.34
C ALA A 536 35.70 -17.65 8.75
N GLY A 537 35.02 -17.19 9.80
CA GLY A 537 35.34 -17.47 11.20
C GLY A 537 34.85 -18.82 11.72
N LEU A 538 34.10 -19.60 10.93
CA LEU A 538 33.73 -20.97 11.30
C LEU A 538 34.97 -21.87 11.34
N ALA A 539 35.08 -22.69 12.39
CA ALA A 539 36.06 -23.77 12.45
C ALA A 539 35.91 -24.70 11.22
N ALA A 540 37.05 -25.12 10.64
CA ALA A 540 37.08 -25.82 9.35
C ALA A 540 36.19 -27.08 9.32
N ASP A 541 36.24 -27.91 10.36
CA ASP A 541 35.39 -29.10 10.47
C ASP A 541 33.89 -28.75 10.56
N THR A 542 33.56 -27.69 11.33
CA THR A 542 32.17 -27.22 11.45
C THR A 542 31.64 -26.72 10.11
N ARG A 543 32.46 -25.98 9.35
CA ARG A 543 32.09 -25.52 8.00
C ARG A 543 31.82 -26.70 7.08
N ARG A 544 32.75 -27.66 7.01
CA ARG A 544 32.61 -28.90 6.23
C ARG A 544 31.32 -29.65 6.59
N ASP A 545 31.07 -29.87 7.87
CA ASP A 545 29.94 -30.70 8.31
C ASP A 545 28.60 -30.04 8.03
N ARG A 546 28.50 -28.71 8.18
CA ARG A 546 27.31 -27.96 7.79
C ARG A 546 27.07 -28.00 6.28
N LEU A 547 28.12 -27.85 5.48
CA LEU A 547 28.03 -28.00 4.03
C LEU A 547 27.54 -29.40 3.63
N ARG A 548 28.00 -30.47 4.31
CA ARG A 548 27.50 -31.84 4.07
C ARG A 548 26.01 -31.98 4.39
N THR A 549 25.57 -31.42 5.50
CA THR A 549 24.15 -31.40 5.89
C THR A 549 23.32 -30.62 4.87
N LEU A 550 23.79 -29.45 4.46
CA LEU A 550 23.13 -28.61 3.47
C LEU A 550 23.06 -29.32 2.11
N TYR A 551 24.14 -29.99 1.71
CA TYR A 551 24.17 -30.82 0.50
C TYR A 551 23.09 -31.90 0.55
N LYS A 552 23.03 -32.67 1.64
CA LYS A 552 22.00 -33.70 1.81
C LYS A 552 20.59 -33.12 1.77
N ALA A 553 20.36 -31.97 2.38
CA ALA A 553 19.06 -31.30 2.37
C ALA A 553 18.66 -30.82 0.95
N ARG A 554 19.61 -30.32 0.15
CA ARG A 554 19.34 -29.77 -1.19
C ARG A 554 19.28 -30.84 -2.30
N PHE A 555 20.04 -31.93 -2.15
CA PHE A 555 20.17 -32.98 -3.17
C PHE A 555 19.52 -34.31 -2.76
N GLY A 556 19.03 -34.45 -1.53
CA GLY A 556 18.35 -35.65 -1.03
C GLY A 556 19.28 -36.82 -0.64
N ALA A 557 20.57 -36.73 -0.94
CA ALA A 557 21.56 -37.78 -0.66
C ALA A 557 22.86 -37.21 -0.10
N ALA A 558 23.64 -38.04 0.59
CA ALA A 558 24.95 -37.65 1.07
C ALA A 558 25.91 -37.38 -0.11
N PRO A 559 26.83 -36.40 0.02
CA PRO A 559 27.79 -36.09 -1.02
C PRO A 559 28.77 -37.25 -1.25
N LYS A 560 28.98 -37.62 -2.52
CA LYS A 560 30.03 -38.57 -2.94
C LYS A 560 31.32 -37.79 -3.23
N ILE A 561 32.05 -37.46 -2.16
CA ILE A 561 33.28 -36.67 -2.27
C ILE A 561 34.43 -37.56 -2.76
N PRO A 562 35.21 -37.16 -3.79
CA PRO A 562 36.40 -37.89 -4.23
C PRO A 562 37.42 -38.06 -3.09
N GLY A 563 38.09 -39.22 -3.06
CA GLY A 563 39.07 -39.54 -2.02
C GLY A 563 40.48 -38.99 -2.28
N ASP A 564 40.76 -38.61 -3.52
CA ASP A 564 42.05 -38.22 -4.10
C ASP A 564 42.20 -36.70 -4.27
N LEU A 565 41.45 -35.90 -3.50
CA LEU A 565 41.53 -34.45 -3.57
C LEU A 565 42.91 -33.93 -3.11
N PRO A 566 43.50 -32.95 -3.81
CA PRO A 566 44.83 -32.42 -3.47
C PRO A 566 44.80 -31.55 -2.21
N GLY A 567 45.84 -31.65 -1.37
CA GLY A 567 46.04 -30.79 -0.19
C GLY A 567 45.46 -31.35 1.11
N ASP A 568 45.20 -30.47 2.09
CA ASP A 568 44.59 -30.85 3.36
C ASP A 568 43.17 -31.42 3.15
N LYS A 569 42.89 -32.57 3.75
CA LYS A 569 41.64 -33.30 3.54
C LYS A 569 40.40 -32.47 3.89
N THR A 570 40.40 -31.76 5.02
CA THR A 570 39.23 -30.99 5.45
C THR A 570 39.03 -29.76 4.55
N ALA A 571 40.12 -29.06 4.22
CA ALA A 571 40.07 -27.93 3.30
C ALA A 571 39.61 -28.34 1.89
N ALA A 572 40.17 -29.42 1.35
CA ALA A 572 39.85 -29.89 0.00
C ALA A 572 38.40 -30.40 -0.10
N GLN A 573 37.92 -31.14 0.91
CA GLN A 573 36.51 -31.57 0.98
C GLN A 573 35.56 -30.37 1.09
N THR A 574 35.94 -29.34 1.86
CA THR A 574 35.16 -28.11 1.99
C THR A 574 35.02 -27.41 0.63
N ALA A 575 36.14 -27.18 -0.07
CA ALA A 575 36.14 -26.55 -1.38
C ALA A 575 35.32 -27.33 -2.43
N TRP A 576 35.39 -28.67 -2.40
CA TRP A 576 34.58 -29.52 -3.25
C TRP A 576 33.08 -29.35 -2.95
N LEU A 577 32.69 -29.37 -1.68
CA LEU A 577 31.30 -29.22 -1.26
C LEU A 577 30.73 -27.85 -1.64
N GLU A 578 31.50 -26.78 -1.43
CA GLU A 578 31.13 -25.43 -1.84
C GLU A 578 30.83 -25.40 -3.34
N THR A 579 31.77 -25.89 -4.15
CA THR A 579 31.64 -25.94 -5.61
C THR A 579 30.42 -26.75 -6.05
N ALA A 580 30.20 -27.92 -5.45
CA ALA A 580 29.07 -28.79 -5.79
C ALA A 580 27.70 -28.20 -5.39
N LEU A 581 27.67 -27.31 -4.39
CA LEU A 581 26.45 -26.63 -3.94
C LEU A 581 26.10 -25.40 -4.79
N LEU A 582 27.07 -24.70 -5.38
CA LEU A 582 26.84 -23.42 -6.10
C LEU A 582 25.63 -23.45 -7.06
N PRO A 583 25.42 -24.48 -7.92
CA PRO A 583 24.30 -24.48 -8.86
C PRO A 583 22.90 -24.45 -8.20
N LYS A 584 22.78 -24.81 -6.91
CA LYS A 584 21.51 -24.76 -6.15
C LYS A 584 21.25 -23.41 -5.49
N PHE A 585 22.20 -22.47 -5.60
CA PHE A 585 22.14 -21.14 -5.00
C PHE A 585 22.23 -20.03 -6.04
N GLU A 586 22.15 -20.34 -7.33
CA GLU A 586 22.15 -19.33 -8.38
C GLU A 586 21.00 -18.32 -8.17
N PRO A 587 21.26 -17.01 -8.30
CA PRO A 587 20.23 -16.01 -8.16
C PRO A 587 19.19 -16.16 -9.27
N THR A 588 17.94 -15.89 -8.93
CA THR A 588 16.87 -15.82 -9.93
C THR A 588 17.06 -14.60 -10.84
N ALA A 589 16.45 -14.62 -12.02
CA ALA A 589 16.43 -13.45 -12.91
C ALA A 589 15.90 -12.20 -12.19
N ALA A 590 14.83 -12.35 -11.39
CA ALA A 590 14.27 -11.27 -10.58
C ALA A 590 15.27 -10.71 -9.55
N ALA A 591 16.14 -11.54 -8.95
CA ALA A 591 17.15 -11.07 -8.02
C ALA A 591 18.25 -10.24 -8.73
N LEU A 592 18.63 -10.62 -9.95
CA LEU A 592 19.59 -9.86 -10.76
C LEU A 592 18.98 -8.53 -11.26
N GLU A 593 17.71 -8.52 -11.65
CA GLU A 593 16.95 -7.31 -11.99
C GLU A 593 16.83 -6.36 -10.79
N ALA A 594 16.55 -6.90 -9.59
CA ALA A 594 16.49 -6.13 -8.36
C ALA A 594 17.84 -5.45 -8.03
N LEU A 595 18.97 -6.15 -8.22
CA LEU A 595 20.29 -5.56 -8.03
C LEU A 595 20.57 -4.42 -9.04
N GLY A 596 20.21 -4.61 -10.31
CA GLY A 596 20.33 -3.56 -11.34
C GLY A 596 19.51 -2.31 -10.98
N THR A 597 18.26 -2.51 -10.54
CA THR A 597 17.36 -1.45 -10.09
C THR A 597 17.91 -0.72 -8.86
N ALA A 598 18.40 -1.46 -7.87
CA ALA A 598 18.98 -0.88 -6.65
C ALA A 598 20.20 0.00 -6.94
N ARG A 599 21.06 -0.40 -7.89
CA ARG A 599 22.19 0.43 -8.35
C ARG A 599 21.71 1.72 -9.01
N ALA A 600 20.71 1.63 -9.88
CA ALA A 600 20.14 2.79 -10.55
C ALA A 600 19.53 3.78 -9.55
N GLU A 601 18.82 3.28 -8.55
CA GLU A 601 18.24 4.09 -7.47
C GLU A 601 19.33 4.78 -6.63
N ALA A 602 20.40 4.07 -6.29
CA ALA A 602 21.52 4.63 -5.54
C ALA A 602 22.20 5.78 -6.32
N VAL A 603 22.38 5.62 -7.63
CA VAL A 603 22.93 6.66 -8.52
C VAL A 603 21.97 7.83 -8.67
N LYS A 604 20.68 7.57 -8.91
CA LYS A 604 19.63 8.61 -8.97
C LYS A 604 19.60 9.43 -7.69
N THR A 605 19.64 8.76 -6.55
CA THR A 605 19.68 9.34 -5.21
C THR A 605 20.87 10.27 -5.03
N ALA A 606 22.06 9.85 -5.46
CA ALA A 606 23.28 10.65 -5.37
C ALA A 606 23.28 11.85 -6.34
N LEU A 607 22.79 11.67 -7.57
CA LEU A 607 22.69 12.75 -8.58
C LEU A 607 21.74 13.87 -8.13
N LEU A 608 20.64 13.51 -7.47
CA LEU A 608 19.59 14.45 -7.09
C LEU A 608 19.76 14.99 -5.65
N ALA A 609 20.81 14.58 -4.93
CA ALA A 609 21.00 14.92 -3.52
C ALA A 609 21.11 16.43 -3.27
N ASP A 610 21.82 17.15 -4.14
CA ASP A 610 22.07 18.60 -4.01
C ASP A 610 20.93 19.47 -4.58
N GLY A 611 19.91 18.85 -5.19
CA GLY A 611 18.79 19.56 -5.83
C GLY A 611 19.14 20.36 -7.09
N ALA A 612 20.40 20.31 -7.55
CA ALA A 612 20.86 21.03 -8.75
C ALA A 612 20.22 20.50 -10.05
N LEU A 613 19.92 19.19 -10.10
CA LEU A 613 19.31 18.54 -11.25
C LEU A 613 17.84 18.22 -10.95
N ALA A 614 16.96 18.62 -11.86
CA ALA A 614 15.53 18.34 -11.75
C ALA A 614 15.26 16.84 -11.92
N ALA A 615 14.47 16.25 -11.01
CA ALA A 615 14.25 14.81 -11.00
C ALA A 615 13.59 14.31 -12.27
N GLU A 616 12.77 15.13 -12.94
CA GLU A 616 12.07 14.82 -14.19
C GLU A 616 13.04 14.52 -15.34
N ARG A 617 14.28 15.04 -15.28
CA ARG A 617 15.30 14.89 -16.32
C ARG A 617 16.16 13.62 -16.20
N VAL A 618 16.04 12.90 -15.09
CA VAL A 618 16.81 11.68 -14.80
C VAL A 618 15.91 10.46 -14.94
N PHE A 619 16.21 9.57 -15.88
CA PHE A 619 15.38 8.42 -16.20
C PHE A 619 16.09 7.12 -15.84
N VAL A 620 15.34 6.17 -15.30
CA VAL A 620 15.80 4.79 -15.15
C VAL A 620 15.54 4.05 -16.46
N ASN A 621 16.53 3.29 -16.94
CA ASN A 621 16.43 2.54 -18.19
C ASN A 621 16.84 1.07 -18.02
N THR A 622 15.84 0.19 -17.97
CA THR A 622 16.06 -1.25 -17.77
C THR A 622 16.55 -1.98 -19.02
N ALA A 623 16.57 -1.31 -20.19
CA ALA A 623 17.18 -1.85 -21.41
C ALA A 623 18.70 -1.63 -21.49
N LEU A 624 19.27 -0.83 -20.58
CA LEU A 624 20.71 -0.59 -20.50
C LEU A 624 21.31 -1.45 -19.39
N ALA A 625 22.35 -2.22 -19.71
CA ALA A 625 23.05 -3.08 -18.76
C ALA A 625 24.34 -2.40 -18.24
N VAL A 626 24.84 -2.93 -17.12
CA VAL A 626 26.18 -2.62 -16.60
C VAL A 626 27.21 -3.56 -17.24
N ALA A 627 28.47 -3.14 -17.27
CA ALA A 627 29.59 -3.92 -17.80
C ALA A 627 30.56 -4.32 -16.69
N ALA A 628 31.22 -5.47 -16.82
CA ALA A 628 32.31 -5.83 -15.91
C ALA A 628 33.65 -5.26 -16.40
N SER A 629 34.51 -4.87 -15.46
CA SER A 629 35.86 -4.36 -15.68
C SER A 629 36.83 -4.91 -14.62
N ASP A 630 38.12 -4.67 -14.80
CA ASP A 630 39.16 -5.00 -13.81
C ASP A 630 38.95 -4.28 -12.45
N LYS A 631 38.18 -3.18 -12.44
CA LYS A 631 37.89 -2.35 -11.26
C LYS A 631 36.53 -2.66 -10.61
N GLY A 632 35.82 -3.67 -11.12
CA GLY A 632 34.48 -4.05 -10.66
C GLY A 632 33.42 -3.84 -11.74
N ILE A 633 32.18 -3.55 -11.33
CA ILE A 633 31.05 -3.37 -12.23
C ILE A 633 30.89 -1.91 -12.60
N GLU A 634 30.99 -1.59 -13.88
CA GLU A 634 30.92 -0.26 -14.46
C GLU A 634 29.53 0.03 -15.02
N MET A 635 28.90 1.08 -14.50
CA MET A 635 27.65 1.64 -14.98
C MET A 635 27.95 2.91 -15.77
N THR A 636 27.79 2.85 -17.09
CA THR A 636 27.97 4.01 -17.97
C THR A 636 26.67 4.80 -18.08
N LEU A 637 26.67 6.04 -17.60
CA LEU A 637 25.51 6.93 -17.72
C LEU A 637 25.38 7.46 -19.14
N GLN A 638 24.15 7.53 -19.67
CA GLN A 638 23.90 8.02 -21.03
C GLN A 638 23.26 9.40 -21.01
N ILE A 639 23.93 10.37 -21.64
CA ILE A 639 23.45 11.73 -21.79
C ILE A 639 22.69 11.82 -23.13
N ARG A 640 21.45 12.32 -23.11
CA ARG A 640 20.59 12.45 -24.31
C ARG A 640 20.03 13.87 -24.44
N PRO A 641 19.84 14.38 -25.66
CA PRO A 641 19.14 15.66 -25.87
C PRO A 641 17.63 15.57 -25.60
#